data_AF-A0A1A9VGU9-F1
#
_entry.id   AF-A0A1A9VGU9-F1
#
_cell.length_a   1.000
_cell.length_b   1.000
_cell.length_c   1.000
_cell.angle_alpha   90.00
_cell.angle_beta   90.00
_cell.angle_gamma   90.00
#
_symmetry.space_group_name_H-M   'P 1'
#
loop_
_entity.id
_entity.type
_entity.pdbx_description
1 polymer ?
#
loop_
_entity_poly.entity_id
_entity_poly.type
_entity_poly.pdbx_seq_one_letter_code
_entity_poly.pdbx_strand_id
1 'polypeptide(L)'
;MSIAKLFVKVFNENIFEDRGESVSSKEHEPAAISSVQTGKSSLKQSLTLSEQMVLVKSWLKDKLDAIESNCKEATLQQQCDMRSRLGPELVIFDIDYSSTVRIASDRLSVRSQGSFNTIKANVCVYGGRWMYEIQLHSKGVMQIGWCSNKCLFNENSGVGDSKLSYGFDGSKQQSWHISTNKYGEKWQIGDIIGVAIDVDKEEVSFYRNGKSLGVAFKRLEKGPGITFFPGISLGYNQGVQANFGNAPFKYPVEGFRPLMAKPIADLQKADLLMNYMVNLGFWTKANDSDSVQPGHSDSVLGCLLDMLWNYLEAEEMKYILKKLANALLSNYSHTHKQLDYERQRQSLQVLVALCNHTKTRKTYLEFKFFKKHFLALLMCIRPPEFAYMQELIPNHLAWTDGIGGPKSRYMGAVEKICKSTEYLYILQKTLLLTLLNNTDADTRSPSSRKLFLAKARRYIMDLSMEQRSSILHPIENPVALAFICILVDVTKTLFEKELPGVEVQIPSKYFYDGSLEYQHYDRVGGVLSHLRKVHHNDIVQQLGTERTQELLDDDRVVVRVAELGPFVSIAADTLNNISIGRPGGATTTTFTTFLNPRVTQVFEVTPGNCGTEVSLCELLDLCVLYYYAVGHKYIVKIASVRDEIAALNDALSETKYYRETVAKKLQIIEDHNGCCVIDYSQVMSELKSKFATRENVFAQRSIELSRKQAWFRSVALGAKRRAVLIWFLEKTLRTLNMSSQSGALFAFVPEVYINILPILLDTVMDFSNHDLLFQFEVSDSECVLNMIADFLSVHSADPRIILASCKDSLLQALGTLTCHKPGIKALEKSPRKSQVSLVKALLRPYENRAWGQSNWLLLRFWLGEGFAYKDARQPCVWQGGNVPFQLGLCRSRSKNESHTGLLHNIAPPNPSKYFQKLIGEKLAEDEPFATTFLNSVLSQLNWAFSEFILLLQDIQNTALRQENTVFEPKQLKICSMCFELTVSLMRCLEMIITIAPEIFHDAARPNSDLILTRVCQLISQVLSRVTVPPGCFQFVVDMCSADLNAVTHFPIIAAALGILLALLRPEMENDKNPSKVTRITRALLTDPSFQFANLEFALGEIKTPILQQNPLTNDVRVPQPTSSKRIRADPPIIKFTLNDFPTHVSNEEIEEVRRLIEMLKVKQSLLSDITLPSEDSLCPICCAKPIAVMFTPCKHQSCSNCILQHLMNSKVCFYCKTLIKTIETPDGTVIYQNTDYLQAPSIFEV
;
A
#
# COMPACT_ATOMS: atom_id res chain seq x y z
N MET A 1 -30.17 -37.16 25.76
CA MET A 1 -31.45 -37.24 25.00
C MET A 1 -31.44 -38.52 24.16
N SER A 2 -32.55 -39.28 24.02
CA SER A 2 -32.56 -40.50 23.17
C SER A 2 -32.54 -40.14 21.68
N ILE A 3 -31.89 -40.96 20.85
CA ILE A 3 -31.87 -40.81 19.37
C ILE A 3 -33.29 -40.64 18.82
N ALA A 4 -34.27 -41.36 19.37
CA ALA A 4 -35.67 -41.23 18.98
C ALA A 4 -36.23 -39.82 19.16
N LYS A 5 -35.96 -39.17 20.30
CA LYS A 5 -36.42 -37.79 20.55
C LYS A 5 -35.69 -36.77 19.69
N LEU A 6 -34.40 -36.97 19.38
CA LEU A 6 -33.69 -36.12 18.42
C LEU A 6 -34.30 -36.27 17.03
N PHE A 7 -34.54 -37.51 16.62
CA PHE A 7 -34.98 -37.84 15.27
C PHE A 7 -36.33 -37.19 14.96
N VAL A 8 -37.27 -37.29 15.90
CA VAL A 8 -38.55 -36.59 15.85
C VAL A 8 -38.39 -35.07 15.74
N LYS A 9 -37.38 -34.48 16.37
CA LYS A 9 -37.23 -33.02 16.37
C LYS A 9 -36.45 -32.45 15.19
N VAL A 10 -35.54 -33.23 14.61
CA VAL A 10 -34.72 -32.84 13.45
C VAL A 10 -35.41 -33.19 12.14
N PHE A 11 -35.96 -34.40 12.08
CA PHE A 11 -36.55 -34.98 10.88
C PHE A 11 -38.09 -34.94 10.89
N ASN A 12 -38.69 -34.49 12.00
CA ASN A 12 -40.14 -34.37 12.18
C ASN A 12 -40.92 -35.69 12.05
N GLU A 13 -40.25 -36.83 12.26
CA GLU A 13 -40.81 -38.17 12.13
C GLU A 13 -40.32 -39.08 13.26
N ASN A 14 -41.15 -40.01 13.74
CA ASN A 14 -40.75 -40.99 14.76
C ASN A 14 -40.60 -42.39 14.17
N ILE A 15 -39.40 -42.71 13.66
CA ILE A 15 -39.12 -44.03 13.06
C ILE A 15 -38.89 -45.15 14.09
N PHE A 16 -38.99 -44.84 15.39
CA PHE A 16 -38.63 -45.75 16.49
C PHE A 16 -39.84 -46.21 17.32
N GLU A 17 -41.06 -45.73 17.06
CA GLU A 17 -42.26 -46.08 17.83
C GLU A 17 -43.04 -47.29 17.28
N ASP A 18 -42.82 -47.69 16.01
CA ASP A 18 -43.84 -48.44 15.26
C ASP A 18 -43.59 -49.96 15.09
N ARG A 19 -42.85 -50.61 16.00
CA ARG A 19 -42.63 -52.08 15.94
C ARG A 19 -42.85 -52.81 17.26
N GLY A 20 -43.98 -52.53 17.90
CA GLY A 20 -44.51 -53.31 19.03
C GLY A 20 -45.56 -54.36 18.65
N GLU A 21 -46.15 -54.32 17.44
CA GLU A 21 -47.27 -55.21 17.09
C GLU A 21 -47.07 -55.83 15.71
N SER A 22 -46.64 -57.10 15.68
CA SER A 22 -47.00 -58.06 14.62
C SER A 22 -46.37 -59.43 14.88
N VAL A 23 -46.72 -60.07 16.00
CA VAL A 23 -46.77 -61.55 16.06
C VAL A 23 -47.88 -61.96 17.03
N SER A 24 -49.07 -62.30 16.53
CA SER A 24 -49.91 -63.30 17.20
C SER A 24 -50.64 -64.15 16.15
N SER A 25 -50.32 -65.43 16.16
CA SER A 25 -50.99 -66.50 15.45
C SER A 25 -52.11 -67.06 16.34
N LYS A 26 -53.30 -67.19 15.75
CA LYS A 26 -54.44 -68.09 16.04
C LYS A 26 -54.26 -69.13 17.18
N GLU A 27 -55.20 -69.19 18.15
CA GLU A 27 -56.25 -70.23 18.32
C GLU A 27 -56.88 -70.28 19.75
N HIS A 28 -58.21 -70.49 19.77
CA HIS A 28 -59.13 -71.13 20.75
C HIS A 28 -59.38 -70.64 22.21
N GLU A 29 -60.61 -70.12 22.41
CA GLU A 29 -61.69 -70.53 23.38
C GLU A 29 -61.54 -70.42 24.93
N PRO A 30 -62.66 -70.37 25.72
CA PRO A 30 -62.90 -69.30 26.70
C PRO A 30 -63.11 -69.76 28.17
N ALA A 31 -62.84 -68.88 29.17
CA ALA A 31 -63.51 -68.91 30.49
C ALA A 31 -63.23 -67.68 31.40
N ALA A 32 -64.32 -67.09 31.88
CA ALA A 32 -64.64 -66.54 33.22
C ALA A 32 -63.61 -65.79 34.13
N ILE A 33 -64.01 -64.55 34.49
CA ILE A 33 -64.19 -63.95 35.84
C ILE A 33 -62.97 -63.59 36.74
N SER A 34 -62.82 -62.27 36.92
CA SER A 34 -62.51 -61.47 38.14
C SER A 34 -61.09 -61.20 38.64
N SER A 35 -60.92 -59.91 38.94
CA SER A 35 -60.23 -59.29 40.10
C SER A 35 -58.73 -58.92 40.04
N VAL A 36 -58.52 -57.61 39.87
CA VAL A 36 -57.69 -56.68 40.69
C VAL A 36 -56.18 -56.97 40.90
N GLN A 37 -55.40 -56.13 40.20
CA GLN A 37 -54.16 -55.40 40.56
C GLN A 37 -52.81 -56.09 40.82
N THR A 38 -51.80 -55.41 40.23
CA THR A 38 -50.35 -55.37 40.50
C THR A 38 -49.48 -56.42 39.81
N GLY A 39 -48.83 -56.01 38.71
CA GLY A 39 -47.81 -56.77 38.03
C GLY A 39 -47.16 -55.95 36.91
N LYS A 40 -46.01 -55.35 37.24
CA LYS A 40 -45.02 -54.65 36.40
C LYS A 40 -45.20 -54.77 34.87
N SER A 41 -45.37 -53.61 34.23
CA SER A 41 -45.22 -53.39 32.79
C SER A 41 -43.90 -53.98 32.28
N SER A 42 -44.01 -54.80 31.25
CA SER A 42 -42.94 -55.41 30.48
C SER A 42 -41.88 -54.40 30.02
N LEU A 43 -40.61 -54.79 30.15
CA LEU A 43 -39.46 -54.12 29.58
C LEU A 43 -39.65 -53.96 28.06
N LYS A 44 -39.89 -52.72 27.58
CA LYS A 44 -39.62 -52.37 26.19
C LYS A 44 -38.12 -52.58 25.94
N GLN A 45 -37.77 -53.59 25.16
CA GLN A 45 -36.38 -53.80 24.72
C GLN A 45 -35.90 -52.53 24.01
N SER A 46 -34.98 -51.81 24.65
CA SER A 46 -34.33 -50.65 24.05
C SER A 46 -33.51 -51.13 22.86
N LEU A 47 -33.91 -50.75 21.65
CA LEU A 47 -33.11 -50.95 20.43
C LEU A 47 -31.66 -50.55 20.70
N THR A 48 -30.71 -51.41 20.33
CA THR A 48 -29.29 -51.09 20.40
C THR A 48 -28.95 -49.93 19.44
N LEU A 49 -27.89 -49.18 19.72
CA LEU A 49 -27.44 -48.08 18.85
C LEU A 49 -27.28 -48.54 17.39
N SER A 50 -26.73 -49.74 17.18
CA SER A 50 -26.57 -50.40 15.89
C SER A 50 -27.90 -50.62 15.16
N GLU A 51 -28.93 -51.13 15.84
CA GLU A 51 -30.26 -51.36 15.24
C GLU A 51 -30.95 -50.03 14.91
N GLN A 52 -30.82 -49.03 15.79
CA GLN A 52 -31.33 -47.69 15.53
C GLN A 52 -30.66 -47.07 14.30
N MET A 53 -29.35 -47.28 14.11
CA MET A 53 -28.61 -46.75 12.96
C MET A 53 -29.00 -47.43 11.63
N VAL A 54 -29.31 -48.73 11.64
CA VAL A 54 -29.81 -49.43 10.44
C VAL A 54 -31.17 -48.88 10.01
N LEU A 55 -32.04 -48.58 10.98
CA LEU A 55 -33.35 -47.97 10.71
C LEU A 55 -33.22 -46.56 10.11
N VAL A 56 -32.33 -45.73 10.68
CA VAL A 56 -32.03 -44.39 10.14
C VAL A 56 -31.49 -44.48 8.70
N LYS A 57 -30.60 -45.46 8.42
CA LYS A 57 -30.03 -45.68 7.09
C LYS A 57 -31.10 -46.05 6.07
N SER A 58 -31.96 -47.03 6.38
CA SER A 58 -33.06 -47.43 5.49
C SER A 58 -33.96 -46.24 5.23
N TRP A 59 -34.39 -45.55 6.28
CA TRP A 59 -35.29 -44.41 6.17
C TRP A 59 -34.71 -43.29 5.30
N LEU A 60 -33.44 -42.90 5.50
CA LEU A 60 -32.85 -41.80 4.73
C LEU A 60 -32.70 -42.20 3.26
N LYS A 61 -32.30 -43.45 3.01
CA LYS A 61 -32.23 -43.99 1.65
C LYS A 61 -33.61 -44.00 0.99
N ASP A 62 -34.63 -44.51 1.68
CA ASP A 62 -36.01 -44.56 1.19
C ASP A 62 -36.55 -43.16 0.89
N LYS A 63 -36.23 -42.14 1.71
CA LYS A 63 -36.60 -40.73 1.45
C LYS A 63 -35.90 -40.14 0.23
N LEU A 64 -34.60 -40.40 0.05
CA LEU A 64 -33.85 -39.90 -1.11
C LEU A 64 -34.28 -40.62 -2.40
N ASP A 65 -34.52 -41.93 -2.34
CA ASP A 65 -35.02 -42.74 -3.44
C ASP A 65 -36.47 -42.34 -3.81
N ALA A 66 -37.31 -42.02 -2.82
CA ALA A 66 -38.66 -41.50 -3.04
C ALA A 66 -38.65 -40.14 -3.75
N ILE A 67 -37.74 -39.22 -3.36
CA ILE A 67 -37.57 -37.95 -4.08
C ILE A 67 -37.19 -38.21 -5.54
N GLU A 68 -36.27 -39.14 -5.77
CA GLU A 68 -35.84 -39.50 -7.12
C GLU A 68 -36.99 -40.05 -7.94
N SER A 69 -37.81 -40.95 -7.37
CA SER A 69 -39.02 -41.47 -8.02
C SER A 69 -40.07 -40.38 -8.29
N ASN A 70 -40.35 -39.51 -7.32
CA ASN A 70 -41.34 -38.43 -7.43
C ASN A 70 -40.92 -37.37 -8.47
N CYS A 71 -39.61 -37.18 -8.66
CA CYS A 71 -39.08 -36.24 -9.64
C CYS A 71 -39.05 -36.79 -11.07
N LYS A 72 -39.27 -38.10 -11.29
CA LYS A 72 -39.13 -38.71 -12.63
C LYS A 72 -40.04 -38.05 -13.66
N GLU A 73 -41.32 -37.89 -13.34
CA GLU A 73 -42.30 -37.30 -14.27
C GLU A 73 -41.97 -35.82 -14.58
N ALA A 74 -41.61 -35.04 -13.56
CA ALA A 74 -41.20 -33.64 -13.75
C ALA A 74 -39.91 -33.52 -14.57
N THR A 75 -38.97 -34.44 -14.39
CA THR A 75 -37.71 -34.50 -15.14
C THR A 75 -37.97 -34.89 -16.61
N LEU A 76 -38.82 -35.90 -16.84
CA LEU A 76 -39.28 -36.31 -18.17
C LEU A 76 -40.00 -35.16 -18.90
N GLN A 77 -40.90 -34.46 -18.20
CA GLN A 77 -41.61 -33.31 -18.75
C GLN A 77 -40.62 -32.19 -19.16
N GLN A 78 -39.63 -31.89 -18.31
CA GLN A 78 -38.59 -30.91 -18.63
C GLN A 78 -37.74 -31.35 -19.84
N GLN A 79 -37.41 -32.64 -19.96
CA GLN A 79 -36.67 -33.17 -21.12
C GLN A 79 -37.49 -33.02 -22.42
N CYS A 80 -38.79 -33.37 -22.39
CA CYS A 80 -39.70 -33.15 -23.51
C CYS A 80 -39.79 -31.67 -23.91
N ASP A 81 -39.85 -30.80 -22.90
CA ASP A 81 -39.89 -29.35 -23.06
C ASP A 81 -38.59 -28.76 -23.65
N MET A 82 -37.47 -29.43 -23.45
CA MET A 82 -36.16 -29.01 -23.96
C MET A 82 -35.74 -29.71 -25.26
N ARG A 83 -36.66 -30.42 -25.93
CA ARG A 83 -36.38 -31.17 -27.18
C ARG A 83 -35.70 -30.36 -28.29
N SER A 84 -35.98 -29.06 -28.36
CA SER A 84 -35.46 -28.16 -29.41
C SER A 84 -34.06 -27.59 -29.10
N ARG A 85 -33.41 -28.12 -28.06
CA ARG A 85 -32.08 -27.71 -27.58
C ARG A 85 -31.12 -28.90 -27.67
N LEU A 86 -29.93 -28.66 -28.21
CA LEU A 86 -28.91 -29.67 -28.51
C LEU A 86 -27.60 -29.36 -27.75
N GLY A 87 -26.93 -30.40 -27.23
CA GLY A 87 -25.67 -30.29 -26.49
C GLY A 87 -25.69 -31.05 -25.14
N PRO A 88 -24.64 -30.96 -24.30
CA PRO A 88 -24.56 -31.64 -23.00
C PRO A 88 -25.39 -30.92 -21.92
N GLU A 89 -25.88 -31.61 -20.88
CA GLU A 89 -26.71 -30.99 -19.82
C GLU A 89 -26.03 -29.80 -19.12
N LEU A 90 -24.72 -29.88 -18.88
CA LEU A 90 -23.91 -28.79 -18.34
C LEU A 90 -23.59 -27.76 -19.44
N VAL A 91 -24.15 -26.56 -19.29
CA VAL A 91 -23.97 -25.46 -20.25
C VAL A 91 -22.88 -24.52 -19.79
N ILE A 92 -21.84 -24.39 -20.60
CA ILE A 92 -20.63 -23.60 -20.34
C ILE A 92 -20.11 -22.99 -21.64
N PHE A 93 -19.15 -22.08 -21.55
CA PHE A 93 -18.40 -21.66 -22.72
C PHE A 93 -17.50 -22.79 -23.24
N ASP A 94 -17.59 -23.02 -24.55
CA ASP A 94 -16.79 -24.02 -25.27
C ASP A 94 -15.44 -23.41 -25.67
N ILE A 95 -14.35 -24.17 -25.47
CA ILE A 95 -12.99 -23.63 -25.56
C ILE A 95 -12.27 -24.26 -26.74
N ASP A 96 -11.97 -23.45 -27.75
CA ASP A 96 -10.89 -23.73 -28.69
C ASP A 96 -9.56 -23.16 -28.15
N TYR A 97 -8.55 -24.02 -28.01
CA TYR A 97 -7.22 -23.69 -27.46
C TYR A 97 -6.42 -22.67 -28.28
N SER A 98 -6.99 -22.13 -29.36
CA SER A 98 -6.39 -21.12 -30.25
C SER A 98 -6.72 -19.67 -29.86
N SER A 99 -7.60 -19.44 -28.88
CA SER A 99 -8.09 -18.10 -28.54
C SER A 99 -7.35 -17.46 -27.36
N THR A 100 -7.04 -16.16 -27.45
CA THR A 100 -6.40 -15.34 -26.39
C THR A 100 -7.36 -14.96 -25.24
N VAL A 101 -8.32 -15.84 -24.89
CA VAL A 101 -9.35 -15.58 -23.88
C VAL A 101 -8.96 -16.25 -22.56
N ARG A 102 -9.00 -15.50 -21.46
CA ARG A 102 -8.89 -16.04 -20.11
C ARG A 102 -10.25 -16.47 -19.60
N ILE A 103 -10.34 -17.70 -19.10
CA ILE A 103 -11.59 -18.33 -18.70
C ILE A 103 -11.46 -18.80 -17.24
N ALA A 104 -12.47 -18.55 -16.42
CA ALA A 104 -12.50 -19.02 -15.04
C ALA A 104 -12.70 -20.55 -14.96
N SER A 105 -12.40 -21.15 -13.80
CA SER A 105 -12.51 -22.62 -13.61
C SER A 105 -13.93 -23.17 -13.82
N ASP A 106 -14.97 -22.32 -13.67
CA ASP A 106 -16.36 -22.70 -13.90
C ASP A 106 -16.76 -22.63 -15.38
N ARG A 107 -15.90 -22.08 -16.25
CA ARG A 107 -16.15 -21.85 -17.68
C ARG A 107 -17.42 -21.01 -17.96
N LEU A 108 -17.77 -20.14 -17.02
CA LEU A 108 -18.88 -19.19 -17.14
C LEU A 108 -18.41 -17.74 -17.11
N SER A 109 -17.24 -17.46 -16.54
CA SER A 109 -16.63 -16.12 -16.58
C SER A 109 -15.49 -16.09 -17.58
N VAL A 110 -15.51 -15.09 -18.46
CA VAL A 110 -14.51 -14.94 -19.52
C VAL A 110 -14.00 -13.50 -19.60
N ARG A 111 -12.74 -13.33 -20.00
CA ARG A 111 -12.11 -12.04 -20.24
C ARG A 111 -11.13 -12.15 -21.40
N SER A 112 -11.24 -11.24 -22.38
CA SER A 112 -10.35 -11.23 -23.54
C SER A 112 -8.97 -10.63 -23.20
N GLN A 113 -7.91 -11.21 -23.78
CA GLN A 113 -6.58 -10.60 -23.88
C GLN A 113 -6.22 -10.23 -25.32
N GLY A 114 -7.04 -10.62 -26.31
CA GLY A 114 -6.90 -10.22 -27.70
C GLY A 114 -7.66 -8.94 -28.04
N SER A 115 -7.52 -8.48 -29.27
CA SER A 115 -8.21 -7.29 -29.80
C SER A 115 -9.73 -7.47 -29.76
N PHE A 116 -10.24 -8.62 -30.24
CA PHE A 116 -11.67 -8.93 -30.31
C PHE A 116 -11.92 -10.45 -30.42
N ASN A 117 -11.97 -11.17 -29.29
CA ASN A 117 -12.14 -12.63 -29.31
C ASN A 117 -13.60 -13.05 -29.15
N THR A 118 -14.03 -14.04 -29.93
CA THR A 118 -15.37 -14.63 -29.85
C THR A 118 -15.34 -16.00 -29.19
N ILE A 119 -16.28 -16.25 -28.27
CA ILE A 119 -16.50 -17.56 -27.66
C ILE A 119 -18.00 -17.92 -27.69
N LYS A 120 -18.29 -19.20 -27.90
CA LYS A 120 -19.65 -19.76 -27.98
C LYS A 120 -19.93 -20.64 -26.76
N ALA A 121 -21.19 -20.79 -26.39
CA ALA A 121 -21.58 -21.85 -25.46
C ALA A 121 -21.52 -23.23 -26.16
N ASN A 122 -21.38 -24.30 -25.39
CA ASN A 122 -21.35 -25.68 -25.88
C ASN A 122 -22.74 -26.24 -26.28
N VAL A 123 -23.74 -25.38 -26.45
CA VAL A 123 -25.16 -25.73 -26.62
C VAL A 123 -25.81 -24.81 -27.64
N CYS A 124 -26.73 -25.35 -28.42
CA CYS A 124 -27.52 -24.60 -29.37
C CYS A 124 -29.00 -24.94 -29.34
N VAL A 125 -29.80 -24.10 -29.99
CA VAL A 125 -31.26 -24.24 -30.12
C VAL A 125 -31.68 -24.10 -31.58
N TYR A 126 -32.74 -24.80 -31.98
CA TYR A 126 -33.27 -24.74 -33.35
C TYR A 126 -34.79 -24.47 -33.43
N GLY A 127 -35.47 -24.39 -32.28
CA GLY A 127 -36.90 -24.12 -32.17
C GLY A 127 -37.27 -23.74 -30.74
N GLY A 128 -38.46 -23.16 -30.51
CA GLY A 128 -38.88 -22.72 -29.18
C GLY A 128 -38.32 -21.36 -28.74
N ARG A 129 -38.52 -21.03 -27.46
CA ARG A 129 -38.18 -19.74 -26.84
C ARG A 129 -37.14 -19.89 -25.75
N TRP A 130 -35.99 -19.23 -25.91
CA TRP A 130 -34.83 -19.42 -25.06
C TRP A 130 -34.20 -18.11 -24.60
N MET A 131 -33.63 -18.09 -23.41
CA MET A 131 -32.88 -16.95 -22.90
C MET A 131 -31.67 -17.35 -22.06
N TYR A 132 -30.70 -16.44 -21.99
CA TYR A 132 -29.61 -16.46 -21.02
C TYR A 132 -29.34 -15.04 -20.51
N GLU A 133 -28.66 -14.95 -19.38
CA GLU A 133 -28.22 -13.68 -18.80
C GLU A 133 -26.70 -13.52 -18.88
N ILE A 134 -26.25 -12.31 -19.11
CA ILE A 134 -24.84 -11.92 -19.06
C ILE A 134 -24.68 -10.80 -18.04
N GLN A 135 -23.90 -11.02 -16.99
CA GLN A 135 -23.46 -9.98 -16.08
C GLN A 135 -22.16 -9.35 -16.58
N LEU A 136 -22.16 -8.03 -16.71
CA LEU A 136 -21.01 -7.29 -17.22
C LEU A 136 -19.97 -7.04 -16.13
N HIS A 137 -18.72 -7.45 -16.35
CA HIS A 137 -17.59 -7.08 -15.47
C HIS A 137 -16.86 -5.81 -15.94
N SER A 138 -17.09 -5.40 -17.17
CA SER A 138 -16.54 -4.20 -17.79
C SER A 138 -17.62 -3.50 -18.63
N LYS A 139 -17.36 -2.26 -19.06
CA LYS A 139 -18.32 -1.42 -19.81
C LYS A 139 -17.90 -1.07 -21.24
N GLY A 140 -16.79 -1.64 -21.71
CA GLY A 140 -16.23 -1.35 -23.04
C GLY A 140 -16.94 -2.11 -24.17
N VAL A 141 -16.29 -2.15 -25.33
CA VAL A 141 -16.84 -2.71 -26.57
C VAL A 141 -16.95 -4.23 -26.48
N MET A 142 -18.17 -4.74 -26.56
CA MET A 142 -18.49 -6.17 -26.56
C MET A 142 -19.71 -6.38 -27.46
N GLN A 143 -19.80 -7.53 -28.14
CA GLN A 143 -20.99 -7.92 -28.89
C GLN A 143 -21.55 -9.22 -28.30
N ILE A 144 -22.79 -9.17 -27.82
CA ILE A 144 -23.45 -10.29 -27.13
C ILE A 144 -24.66 -10.70 -27.96
N GLY A 145 -24.83 -12.00 -28.25
CA GLY A 145 -26.03 -12.47 -28.94
C GLY A 145 -25.97 -13.91 -29.42
N TRP A 146 -26.62 -14.20 -30.55
CA TRP A 146 -26.79 -15.56 -31.07
C TRP A 146 -26.03 -15.72 -32.39
N CYS A 147 -25.40 -16.88 -32.59
CA CYS A 147 -24.68 -17.18 -33.83
C CYS A 147 -24.83 -18.63 -34.25
N SER A 148 -24.72 -18.93 -35.54
CA SER A 148 -24.73 -20.30 -36.01
C SER A 148 -23.37 -20.98 -35.91
N ASN A 149 -23.36 -22.32 -35.98
CA ASN A 149 -22.11 -23.08 -36.10
C ASN A 149 -21.36 -22.72 -37.39
N LYS A 150 -22.08 -22.33 -38.44
CA LYS A 150 -21.51 -21.94 -39.74
C LYS A 150 -20.78 -20.58 -39.72
N CYS A 151 -20.87 -19.82 -38.62
CA CYS A 151 -20.17 -18.54 -38.48
C CYS A 151 -18.70 -18.77 -38.11
N LEU A 152 -17.80 -18.22 -38.94
CA LEU A 152 -16.37 -18.14 -38.71
C LEU A 152 -16.04 -16.75 -38.16
N PHE A 153 -15.42 -16.71 -36.98
CA PHE A 153 -15.01 -15.47 -36.31
C PHE A 153 -13.49 -15.36 -36.30
N ASN A 154 -12.98 -14.13 -36.34
CA ASN A 154 -11.54 -13.84 -36.30
C ASN A 154 -11.30 -12.57 -35.45
N GLU A 155 -10.05 -12.13 -35.32
CA GLU A 155 -9.69 -10.98 -34.47
C GLU A 155 -10.34 -9.64 -34.87
N ASN A 156 -10.96 -9.57 -36.05
CA ASN A 156 -11.65 -8.40 -36.59
C ASN A 156 -13.15 -8.64 -36.84
N SER A 157 -13.68 -9.81 -36.48
CA SER A 157 -15.07 -10.20 -36.74
C SER A 157 -15.67 -10.88 -35.52
N GLY A 158 -16.74 -10.30 -34.97
CA GLY A 158 -17.47 -10.82 -33.83
C GLY A 158 -18.94 -11.12 -34.10
N VAL A 159 -19.66 -11.40 -33.02
CA VAL A 159 -21.06 -11.79 -33.04
C VAL A 159 -21.91 -10.65 -33.62
N GLY A 160 -22.48 -10.90 -34.79
CA GLY A 160 -23.27 -9.94 -35.55
C GLY A 160 -22.64 -9.55 -36.89
N ASP A 161 -21.38 -9.89 -37.14
CA ASP A 161 -20.68 -9.52 -38.39
C ASP A 161 -20.91 -10.52 -39.54
N SER A 162 -21.70 -11.57 -39.31
CA SER A 162 -22.03 -12.62 -40.28
C SER A 162 -23.53 -12.74 -40.51
N LYS A 163 -23.93 -13.24 -41.69
CA LYS A 163 -25.34 -13.45 -42.08
C LYS A 163 -26.13 -14.34 -41.12
N LEU A 164 -25.47 -15.27 -40.44
CA LEU A 164 -26.09 -16.18 -39.47
C LEU A 164 -25.78 -15.81 -38.01
N SER A 165 -25.46 -14.52 -37.76
CA SER A 165 -25.10 -14.02 -36.43
C SER A 165 -25.84 -12.72 -36.11
N TYR A 166 -26.25 -12.57 -34.86
CA TYR A 166 -27.09 -11.48 -34.37
C TYR A 166 -26.51 -11.00 -33.02
N GLY A 167 -26.02 -9.77 -32.95
CA GLY A 167 -25.33 -9.25 -31.76
C GLY A 167 -25.83 -7.89 -31.29
N PHE A 168 -25.64 -7.61 -30.00
CA PHE A 168 -25.90 -6.30 -29.40
C PHE A 168 -24.64 -5.78 -28.69
N ASP A 169 -24.28 -4.53 -28.98
CA ASP A 169 -23.20 -3.78 -28.33
C ASP A 169 -23.79 -2.59 -27.58
N GLY A 170 -23.90 -2.70 -26.25
CA GLY A 170 -24.40 -1.65 -25.38
C GLY A 170 -23.37 -0.54 -25.08
N SER A 171 -22.10 -0.69 -25.44
CA SER A 171 -21.12 0.41 -25.37
C SER A 171 -21.35 1.38 -26.52
N LYS A 172 -21.63 0.86 -27.71
CA LYS A 172 -21.94 1.64 -28.93
C LYS A 172 -23.43 1.91 -29.13
N GLN A 173 -24.31 1.25 -28.37
CA GLN A 173 -25.77 1.31 -28.51
C GLN A 173 -26.21 0.90 -29.93
N GLN A 174 -25.68 -0.23 -30.37
CA GLN A 174 -25.88 -0.75 -31.73
C GLN A 174 -26.27 -2.23 -31.71
N SER A 175 -27.19 -2.61 -32.61
CA SER A 175 -27.42 -3.99 -33.00
C SER A 175 -26.62 -4.31 -34.27
N TRP A 176 -26.06 -5.52 -34.32
CA TRP A 176 -25.11 -6.00 -35.33
C TRP A 176 -25.70 -7.22 -36.04
N HIS A 177 -25.91 -7.10 -37.35
CA HIS A 177 -26.29 -8.20 -38.25
C HIS A 177 -25.89 -7.86 -39.69
N ILE A 178 -24.64 -8.15 -40.08
CA ILE A 178 -23.96 -7.71 -41.32
C ILE A 178 -23.74 -6.18 -41.37
N SER A 179 -24.76 -5.40 -41.02
CA SER A 179 -24.72 -3.96 -40.84
C SER A 179 -25.12 -3.57 -39.41
N THR A 180 -24.86 -2.31 -39.05
CA THR A 180 -25.15 -1.78 -37.71
C THR A 180 -26.38 -0.89 -37.72
N ASN A 181 -27.28 -1.06 -36.74
CA ASN A 181 -28.42 -0.16 -36.50
C ASN A 181 -28.37 0.38 -35.07
N LYS A 182 -28.88 1.60 -34.85
CA LYS A 182 -28.99 2.17 -33.50
C LYS A 182 -30.03 1.39 -32.70
N TYR A 183 -29.65 0.85 -31.54
CA TYR A 183 -30.51 0.01 -30.71
C TYR A 183 -30.04 -0.01 -29.26
N GLY A 184 -30.98 -0.03 -28.31
CA GLY A 184 -30.70 -0.20 -26.89
C GLY A 184 -30.13 1.03 -26.15
N GLU A 185 -29.75 0.81 -24.90
CA GLU A 185 -29.24 1.83 -23.98
C GLU A 185 -27.77 1.56 -23.60
N LYS A 186 -27.07 2.58 -23.12
CA LYS A 186 -25.66 2.46 -22.71
C LYS A 186 -25.52 1.65 -21.42
N TRP A 187 -24.76 0.55 -21.45
CA TRP A 187 -24.57 -0.33 -20.29
C TRP A 187 -23.52 0.16 -19.28
N GLN A 188 -23.55 -0.38 -18.06
CA GLN A 188 -22.58 -0.13 -16.98
C GLN A 188 -22.05 -1.44 -16.39
N ILE A 189 -20.94 -1.34 -15.65
CA ILE A 189 -20.37 -2.47 -14.91
C ILE A 189 -21.40 -2.96 -13.89
N GLY A 190 -21.65 -4.27 -13.86
CA GLY A 190 -22.62 -4.91 -12.98
C GLY A 190 -24.02 -5.04 -13.55
N ASP A 191 -24.33 -4.42 -14.70
CA ASP A 191 -25.60 -4.63 -15.40
C ASP A 191 -25.77 -6.09 -15.81
N ILE A 192 -27.02 -6.55 -15.81
CA ILE A 192 -27.41 -7.86 -16.31
C ILE A 192 -28.17 -7.69 -17.62
N ILE A 193 -27.61 -8.26 -18.69
CA ILE A 193 -28.18 -8.26 -20.02
C ILE A 193 -28.89 -9.60 -20.24
N GLY A 194 -30.22 -9.56 -20.35
CA GLY A 194 -31.03 -10.70 -20.78
C GLY A 194 -31.02 -10.79 -22.30
N VAL A 195 -30.70 -11.96 -22.83
CA VAL A 195 -30.55 -12.22 -24.27
C VAL A 195 -31.54 -13.30 -24.66
N ALA A 196 -32.58 -12.94 -25.41
CA ALA A 196 -33.72 -13.80 -25.68
C ALA A 196 -33.90 -14.06 -27.19
N ILE A 197 -34.18 -15.30 -27.56
CA ILE A 197 -34.50 -15.73 -28.93
C ILE A 197 -35.82 -16.49 -28.93
N ASP A 198 -36.76 -16.03 -29.76
CA ASP A 198 -37.98 -16.75 -30.10
C ASP A 198 -37.81 -17.27 -31.53
N VAL A 199 -37.40 -18.53 -31.64
CA VAL A 199 -37.14 -19.15 -32.96
C VAL A 199 -38.45 -19.36 -33.72
N ASP A 200 -39.57 -19.55 -33.00
CA ASP A 200 -40.88 -19.81 -33.58
C ASP A 200 -41.46 -18.53 -34.20
N LYS A 201 -41.26 -17.37 -33.54
CA LYS A 201 -41.62 -16.04 -34.09
C LYS A 201 -40.53 -15.41 -34.94
N GLU A 202 -39.35 -16.03 -35.01
CA GLU A 202 -38.18 -15.51 -35.72
C GLU A 202 -37.74 -14.14 -35.21
N GLU A 203 -37.65 -13.97 -33.88
CA GLU A 203 -37.26 -12.71 -33.23
C GLU A 203 -36.13 -12.90 -32.21
N VAL A 204 -35.24 -11.90 -32.12
CA VAL A 204 -34.24 -11.77 -31.04
C VAL A 204 -34.46 -10.44 -30.33
N SER A 205 -34.46 -10.47 -29.00
CA SER A 205 -34.68 -9.31 -28.15
C SER A 205 -33.69 -9.27 -26.98
N PHE A 206 -33.41 -8.07 -26.49
CA PHE A 206 -32.49 -7.84 -25.38
C PHE A 206 -33.18 -7.09 -24.23
N TYR A 207 -32.72 -7.35 -23.02
CA TYR A 207 -33.24 -6.77 -21.79
C TYR A 207 -32.07 -6.24 -20.96
N ARG A 208 -32.24 -5.11 -20.29
CA ARG A 208 -31.26 -4.57 -19.35
C ARG A 208 -31.88 -4.48 -17.98
N ASN A 209 -31.34 -5.23 -17.03
CA ASN A 209 -31.86 -5.32 -15.66
C ASN A 209 -33.38 -5.59 -15.61
N GLY A 210 -33.86 -6.46 -16.52
CA GLY A 210 -35.28 -6.81 -16.69
C GLY A 210 -36.12 -5.87 -17.55
N LYS A 211 -35.64 -4.65 -17.85
CA LYS A 211 -36.34 -3.74 -18.76
C LYS A 211 -36.11 -4.17 -20.21
N SER A 212 -37.19 -4.40 -20.96
CA SER A 212 -37.12 -4.70 -22.40
C SER A 212 -36.51 -3.53 -23.18
N LEU A 213 -35.58 -3.82 -24.08
CA LEU A 213 -35.01 -2.88 -25.05
C LEU A 213 -35.74 -2.93 -26.41
N GLY A 214 -36.83 -3.70 -26.49
CA GLY A 214 -37.56 -3.96 -27.73
C GLY A 214 -36.98 -5.10 -28.57
N VAL A 215 -37.62 -5.44 -29.68
CA VAL A 215 -37.12 -6.48 -30.62
C VAL A 215 -35.96 -5.92 -31.43
N ALA A 216 -34.80 -6.58 -31.38
CA ALA A 216 -33.59 -6.17 -32.11
C ALA A 216 -33.57 -6.70 -33.54
N PHE A 217 -34.03 -7.93 -33.74
CA PHE A 217 -33.99 -8.62 -35.03
C PHE A 217 -35.29 -9.37 -35.29
N LYS A 218 -35.73 -9.39 -36.56
CA LYS A 218 -36.91 -10.12 -37.06
C LYS A 218 -36.52 -10.87 -38.33
N ARG A 219 -37.23 -11.97 -38.64
CA ARG A 219 -36.99 -12.84 -39.81
C ARG A 219 -35.62 -13.52 -39.76
N LEU A 220 -35.37 -14.27 -38.69
CA LEU A 220 -34.17 -15.10 -38.53
C LEU A 220 -34.05 -16.12 -39.66
N GLU A 221 -32.83 -16.41 -40.12
CA GLU A 221 -32.62 -17.46 -41.11
C GLU A 221 -32.90 -18.84 -40.50
N LYS A 222 -33.84 -19.59 -41.06
CA LYS A 222 -34.23 -20.93 -40.59
C LYS A 222 -34.21 -21.95 -41.71
N GLY A 223 -33.93 -23.20 -41.38
CA GLY A 223 -33.90 -24.32 -42.34
C GLY A 223 -33.09 -25.51 -41.81
N PRO A 224 -33.04 -26.63 -42.56
CA PRO A 224 -32.27 -27.80 -42.19
C PRO A 224 -30.80 -27.45 -41.91
N GLY A 225 -30.28 -27.86 -40.74
CA GLY A 225 -28.89 -27.63 -40.35
C GLY A 225 -28.56 -26.19 -39.91
N ILE A 226 -29.57 -25.36 -39.59
CA ILE A 226 -29.37 -24.06 -38.94
C ILE A 226 -29.74 -24.17 -37.45
N THR A 227 -28.79 -23.84 -36.59
CA THR A 227 -28.93 -23.79 -35.12
C THR A 227 -28.31 -22.51 -34.58
N PHE A 228 -28.77 -22.05 -33.41
CA PHE A 228 -28.30 -20.83 -32.76
C PHE A 228 -27.60 -21.13 -31.43
N PHE A 229 -26.34 -20.74 -31.32
CA PHE A 229 -25.50 -20.80 -30.13
C PHE A 229 -25.45 -19.42 -29.47
N PRO A 230 -25.55 -19.34 -28.13
CA PRO A 230 -25.11 -18.16 -27.39
C PRO A 230 -23.65 -17.85 -27.73
N GLY A 231 -23.38 -16.64 -28.19
CA GLY A 231 -22.06 -16.16 -28.58
C GLY A 231 -21.77 -14.81 -27.96
N ILE A 232 -20.52 -14.59 -27.56
CA ILE A 232 -20.03 -13.30 -27.09
C ILE A 232 -18.69 -12.97 -27.73
N SER A 233 -18.52 -11.71 -28.14
CA SER A 233 -17.25 -11.18 -28.62
C SER A 233 -16.79 -10.06 -27.70
N LEU A 234 -15.53 -10.14 -27.27
CA LEU A 234 -14.98 -9.31 -26.21
C LEU A 234 -13.75 -8.55 -26.72
N GLY A 235 -13.80 -7.23 -26.64
CA GLY A 235 -12.64 -6.39 -26.88
C GLY A 235 -11.54 -6.57 -25.84
N TYR A 236 -10.37 -6.00 -26.08
CA TYR A 236 -9.24 -6.06 -25.15
C TYR A 236 -9.64 -5.73 -23.71
N ASN A 237 -9.29 -6.64 -22.79
CA ASN A 237 -9.55 -6.57 -21.35
C ASN A 237 -11.05 -6.46 -20.97
N GLN A 238 -11.98 -6.72 -21.90
CA GLN A 238 -13.40 -6.79 -21.59
C GLN A 238 -13.75 -8.17 -21.05
N GLY A 239 -14.71 -8.23 -20.12
CA GLY A 239 -15.08 -9.47 -19.48
C GLY A 239 -16.52 -9.50 -18.96
N VAL A 240 -17.05 -10.71 -18.89
CA VAL A 240 -18.43 -10.99 -18.51
C VAL A 240 -18.54 -12.30 -17.73
N GLN A 241 -19.68 -12.51 -17.07
CA GLN A 241 -20.10 -13.79 -16.52
C GLN A 241 -21.45 -14.19 -17.11
N ALA A 242 -21.54 -15.41 -17.64
CA ALA A 242 -22.78 -15.96 -18.14
C ALA A 242 -23.57 -16.71 -17.07
N ASN A 243 -24.88 -16.60 -17.17
CA ASN A 243 -25.83 -17.47 -16.51
C ASN A 243 -26.71 -18.11 -17.59
N PHE A 244 -26.50 -19.40 -17.85
CA PHE A 244 -27.28 -20.18 -18.83
C PHE A 244 -28.48 -20.89 -18.19
N GLY A 245 -28.71 -20.67 -16.88
CA GLY A 245 -29.66 -21.43 -16.05
C GLY A 245 -28.98 -22.20 -14.91
N ASN A 246 -27.64 -22.12 -14.81
CA ASN A 246 -26.87 -22.69 -13.70
C ASN A 246 -27.14 -21.99 -12.35
N ALA A 247 -27.75 -20.81 -12.38
CA ALA A 247 -28.35 -20.12 -11.24
C ALA A 247 -29.72 -19.55 -11.65
N PRO A 248 -30.66 -19.33 -10.71
CA PRO A 248 -31.91 -18.64 -11.01
C PRO A 248 -31.64 -17.30 -11.70
N PHE A 249 -32.35 -17.02 -12.80
CA PHE A 249 -32.25 -15.71 -13.48
C PHE A 249 -32.68 -14.60 -12.53
N LYS A 250 -31.95 -13.48 -12.57
CA LYS A 250 -32.34 -12.30 -11.78
C LYS A 250 -33.57 -11.63 -12.39
N TYR A 251 -33.69 -11.68 -13.71
CA TYR A 251 -34.77 -11.08 -14.49
C TYR A 251 -35.30 -12.07 -15.54
N PRO A 252 -36.03 -13.12 -15.13
CA PRO A 252 -36.62 -14.07 -16.07
C PRO A 252 -37.68 -13.39 -16.96
N VAL A 253 -37.72 -13.78 -18.24
CA VAL A 253 -38.74 -13.31 -19.19
C VAL A 253 -39.81 -14.37 -19.34
N GLU A 254 -41.07 -13.98 -19.19
CA GLU A 254 -42.21 -14.89 -19.27
C GLU A 254 -42.25 -15.65 -20.61
N GLY A 255 -42.40 -16.97 -20.54
CA GLY A 255 -42.44 -17.84 -21.72
C GLY A 255 -41.09 -18.21 -22.34
N PHE A 256 -39.96 -17.67 -21.84
CA PHE A 256 -38.61 -18.05 -22.29
C PHE A 256 -37.95 -19.02 -21.31
N ARG A 257 -37.26 -20.04 -21.84
CA ARG A 257 -36.61 -21.11 -21.06
C ARG A 257 -35.09 -20.89 -20.96
N PRO A 258 -34.44 -21.30 -19.85
CA PRO A 258 -32.98 -21.34 -19.77
C PRO A 258 -32.39 -22.40 -20.70
N LEU A 259 -31.13 -22.25 -21.10
CA LEU A 259 -30.42 -23.28 -21.89
C LEU A 259 -29.96 -24.49 -21.05
N MET A 260 -29.79 -24.29 -19.75
CA MET A 260 -29.46 -25.32 -18.76
C MET A 260 -30.71 -25.77 -18.00
N ALA A 261 -30.94 -27.08 -17.95
CA ALA A 261 -32.04 -27.66 -17.21
C ALA A 261 -31.87 -27.42 -15.70
N LYS A 262 -33.00 -27.28 -15.00
CA LYS A 262 -33.04 -27.21 -13.54
C LYS A 262 -32.79 -28.64 -13.00
N PRO A 263 -31.81 -28.88 -12.11
CA PRO A 263 -31.60 -30.22 -11.55
C PRO A 263 -32.65 -30.50 -10.47
N ILE A 264 -33.87 -30.91 -10.88
CA ILE A 264 -35.06 -30.99 -10.01
C ILE A 264 -34.83 -31.93 -8.82
N ALA A 265 -34.37 -33.16 -9.07
CA ALA A 265 -34.14 -34.15 -8.02
C ALA A 265 -33.05 -33.71 -7.05
N ASP A 266 -31.91 -33.23 -7.55
CA ASP A 266 -30.80 -32.78 -6.69
C ASP A 266 -31.17 -31.55 -5.85
N LEU A 267 -32.01 -30.66 -6.38
CA LEU A 267 -32.52 -29.52 -5.62
C LEU A 267 -33.47 -29.97 -4.52
N GLN A 268 -34.37 -30.91 -4.78
CA GLN A 268 -35.27 -31.43 -3.76
C GLN A 268 -34.52 -32.25 -2.68
N LYS A 269 -33.53 -33.06 -3.08
CA LYS A 269 -32.63 -33.75 -2.15
C LYS A 269 -31.85 -32.75 -1.30
N ALA A 270 -31.28 -31.71 -1.93
CA ALA A 270 -30.57 -30.66 -1.23
C ALA A 270 -31.47 -29.86 -0.28
N ASP A 271 -32.69 -29.51 -0.69
CA ASP A 271 -33.66 -28.80 0.16
C ASP A 271 -34.08 -29.66 1.36
N LEU A 272 -34.32 -30.95 1.17
CA LEU A 272 -34.62 -31.88 2.25
C LEU A 272 -33.48 -31.94 3.27
N LEU A 273 -32.26 -32.19 2.79
CA LEU A 273 -31.07 -32.29 3.63
C LEU A 273 -30.75 -30.94 4.31
N MET A 274 -30.89 -29.82 3.60
CA MET A 274 -30.72 -28.49 4.15
C MET A 274 -31.76 -28.18 5.24
N ASN A 275 -33.01 -28.57 5.06
CA ASN A 275 -34.05 -28.42 6.08
C ASN A 275 -33.70 -29.22 7.34
N TYR A 276 -33.21 -30.45 7.20
CA TYR A 276 -32.72 -31.23 8.34
C TYR A 276 -31.55 -30.54 9.04
N MET A 277 -30.57 -30.04 8.29
CA MET A 277 -29.42 -29.31 8.84
C MET A 277 -29.81 -27.98 9.51
N VAL A 278 -30.81 -27.27 8.97
CA VAL A 278 -31.35 -26.05 9.57
C VAL A 278 -32.10 -26.37 10.87
N ASN A 279 -32.89 -27.43 10.91
CA ASN A 279 -33.58 -27.89 12.11
C ASN A 279 -32.59 -28.27 13.23
N LEU A 280 -31.45 -28.88 12.87
CA LEU A 280 -30.33 -29.10 13.80
C LEU A 280 -29.76 -27.77 14.34
N GLY A 281 -29.58 -26.77 13.48
CA GLY A 281 -29.11 -25.44 13.87
C GLY A 281 -30.03 -24.76 14.87
N PHE A 282 -31.35 -24.84 14.68
CA PHE A 282 -32.33 -24.30 15.64
C PHE A 282 -32.27 -25.00 17.01
N TRP A 283 -31.97 -26.29 17.06
CA TRP A 283 -31.85 -27.04 18.31
C TRP A 283 -30.60 -26.71 19.13
N THR A 284 -29.51 -26.31 18.48
CA THR A 284 -28.30 -25.85 19.19
C THR A 284 -28.50 -24.56 20.01
N LYS A 285 -29.61 -23.83 19.81
CA LYS A 285 -29.99 -22.66 20.62
C LYS A 285 -30.65 -22.99 21.97
N ALA A 286 -31.16 -24.20 22.16
CA ALA A 286 -32.11 -24.50 23.25
C ALA A 286 -31.48 -25.10 24.52
N ASN A 287 -30.25 -25.61 24.46
CA ASN A 287 -29.57 -26.21 25.62
C ASN A 287 -28.29 -25.45 25.97
N ASP A 288 -28.41 -24.37 26.75
CA ASP A 288 -27.30 -23.83 27.57
C ASP A 288 -27.09 -24.65 28.87
N SER A 289 -27.88 -25.71 29.08
CA SER A 289 -27.92 -26.50 30.32
C SER A 289 -27.33 -27.91 30.22
N ASP A 290 -26.92 -28.40 29.04
CA ASP A 290 -26.22 -29.69 28.90
C ASP A 290 -24.70 -29.47 28.94
N SER A 291 -23.98 -30.27 29.73
CA SER A 291 -22.53 -30.15 29.99
C SER A 291 -21.61 -30.46 28.79
N VAL A 292 -22.16 -30.86 27.63
CA VAL A 292 -21.39 -31.30 26.46
C VAL A 292 -21.58 -30.34 25.28
N GLN A 293 -20.48 -29.79 24.76
CA GLN A 293 -20.46 -28.86 23.63
C GLN A 293 -21.04 -29.49 22.34
N PRO A 294 -21.95 -28.80 21.62
CA PRO A 294 -22.50 -29.29 20.35
C PRO A 294 -21.41 -29.62 19.32
N GLY A 295 -21.52 -30.80 18.69
CA GLY A 295 -20.58 -31.32 17.69
C GLY A 295 -19.45 -32.20 18.24
N HIS A 296 -19.29 -32.32 19.57
CA HIS A 296 -18.46 -33.37 20.18
C HIS A 296 -19.05 -34.76 19.90
N SER A 297 -18.24 -35.84 19.90
CA SER A 297 -18.71 -37.22 19.66
C SER A 297 -19.88 -37.61 20.57
N ASP A 298 -19.86 -37.15 21.81
CA ASP A 298 -20.89 -37.46 22.82
C ASP A 298 -22.11 -36.53 22.72
N SER A 299 -22.03 -35.53 21.86
CA SER A 299 -23.13 -34.63 21.57
C SER A 299 -24.06 -35.23 20.52
N VAL A 300 -25.31 -34.83 20.61
CA VAL A 300 -26.36 -35.26 19.71
C VAL A 300 -26.07 -34.90 18.24
N LEU A 301 -25.47 -33.73 18.01
CA LEU A 301 -24.99 -33.30 16.69
C LEU A 301 -23.80 -34.13 16.21
N GLY A 302 -22.87 -34.48 17.10
CA GLY A 302 -21.70 -35.32 16.78
C GLY A 302 -22.12 -36.70 16.31
N CYS A 303 -22.99 -37.39 17.06
CA CYS A 303 -23.53 -38.71 16.67
C CYS A 303 -24.19 -38.68 15.28
N LEU A 304 -24.90 -37.59 14.96
CA LEU A 304 -25.49 -37.45 13.63
C LEU A 304 -24.45 -37.23 12.53
N LEU A 305 -23.44 -36.40 12.78
CA LEU A 305 -22.35 -36.21 11.82
C LEU A 305 -21.58 -37.52 11.61
N ASP A 306 -21.32 -38.30 12.66
CA ASP A 306 -20.73 -39.63 12.57
C ASP A 306 -21.61 -40.56 11.72
N MET A 307 -22.93 -40.56 11.94
CA MET A 307 -23.89 -41.29 11.10
C MET A 307 -23.76 -40.89 9.62
N LEU A 308 -23.85 -39.60 9.30
CA LEU A 308 -23.76 -39.10 7.93
C LEU A 308 -22.43 -39.49 7.28
N TRP A 309 -21.32 -39.35 8.00
CA TRP A 309 -19.98 -39.68 7.51
C TRP A 309 -19.69 -41.18 7.35
N ASN A 310 -20.49 -42.05 7.97
CA ASN A 310 -20.40 -43.50 7.84
C ASN A 310 -21.30 -44.05 6.72
N TYR A 311 -22.34 -43.31 6.33
CA TYR A 311 -23.36 -43.79 5.39
C TYR A 311 -23.39 -43.06 4.04
N LEU A 312 -22.88 -41.83 3.95
CA LEU A 312 -22.74 -41.10 2.70
C LEU A 312 -21.32 -41.23 2.15
N GLU A 313 -21.19 -41.19 0.84
CA GLU A 313 -19.88 -41.17 0.19
C GLU A 313 -19.15 -39.85 0.49
N ALA A 314 -17.81 -39.89 0.42
CA ALA A 314 -17.00 -38.72 0.74
C ALA A 314 -17.31 -37.51 -0.16
N GLU A 315 -17.63 -37.72 -1.45
CA GLU A 315 -17.99 -36.65 -2.37
C GLU A 315 -19.39 -36.07 -2.10
N GLU A 316 -20.35 -36.90 -1.70
CA GLU A 316 -21.68 -36.46 -1.27
C GLU A 316 -21.59 -35.59 -0.01
N MET A 317 -20.79 -36.03 0.97
CA MET A 317 -20.53 -35.25 2.18
C MET A 317 -19.83 -33.92 1.86
N LYS A 318 -18.81 -33.93 1.00
CA LYS A 318 -18.17 -32.68 0.54
C LYS A 318 -19.18 -31.75 -0.14
N TYR A 319 -20.10 -32.28 -0.94
CA TYR A 319 -21.14 -31.49 -1.61
C TYR A 319 -22.09 -30.84 -0.60
N ILE A 320 -22.61 -31.62 0.37
CA ILE A 320 -23.50 -31.14 1.44
C ILE A 320 -22.80 -30.06 2.27
N LEU A 321 -21.59 -30.35 2.74
CA LEU A 321 -20.78 -29.41 3.53
C LEU A 321 -20.47 -28.14 2.73
N LYS A 322 -20.16 -28.24 1.43
CA LYS A 322 -19.96 -27.07 0.57
C LYS A 322 -21.21 -26.21 0.47
N LYS A 323 -22.39 -26.81 0.28
CA LYS A 323 -23.67 -26.10 0.19
C LYS A 323 -24.02 -25.42 1.51
N LEU A 324 -23.90 -26.14 2.61
CA LEU A 324 -24.10 -25.60 3.95
C LEU A 324 -23.16 -24.43 4.24
N ALA A 325 -21.86 -24.59 4.00
CA ALA A 325 -20.88 -23.53 4.18
C ALA A 325 -21.24 -22.28 3.36
N ASN A 326 -21.66 -22.45 2.10
CA ASN A 326 -22.13 -21.34 1.27
C ASN A 326 -23.40 -20.68 1.82
N ALA A 327 -24.35 -21.45 2.34
CA ALA A 327 -25.57 -20.94 2.95
C ALA A 327 -25.26 -20.14 4.22
N LEU A 328 -24.37 -20.66 5.09
CA LEU A 328 -23.89 -19.98 6.29
C LEU A 328 -23.16 -18.69 5.94
N LEU A 329 -22.29 -18.69 4.92
CA LEU A 329 -21.60 -17.48 4.48
C LEU A 329 -22.56 -16.46 3.86
N SER A 330 -23.56 -16.92 3.09
CA SER A 330 -24.61 -16.05 2.55
C SER A 330 -25.39 -15.39 3.68
N ASN A 331 -25.83 -16.17 4.68
CA ASN A 331 -26.52 -15.64 5.86
C ASN A 331 -25.64 -14.67 6.67
N TYR A 332 -24.36 -15.00 6.87
CA TYR A 332 -23.37 -14.14 7.52
C TYR A 332 -23.13 -12.82 6.77
N SER A 333 -23.20 -12.86 5.43
CA SER A 333 -22.93 -11.73 4.55
C SER A 333 -24.07 -10.72 4.45
N HIS A 334 -25.24 -10.97 5.04
CA HIS A 334 -26.36 -10.02 4.98
C HIS A 334 -26.03 -8.70 5.71
N THR A 335 -26.42 -7.58 5.12
CA THR A 335 -26.32 -6.25 5.74
C THR A 335 -27.35 -6.14 6.87
N HIS A 336 -26.91 -5.73 8.06
CA HIS A 336 -27.78 -5.62 9.23
C HIS A 336 -28.45 -4.25 9.30
N LYS A 337 -29.74 -4.28 9.65
CA LYS A 337 -30.56 -3.07 9.87
C LYS A 337 -30.50 -2.57 11.32
N GLN A 338 -29.93 -3.35 12.23
CA GLN A 338 -29.81 -3.07 13.67
C GLN A 338 -28.47 -3.62 14.20
N LEU A 339 -28.16 -3.37 15.48
CA LEU A 339 -26.92 -3.83 16.16
C LEU A 339 -27.04 -5.22 16.81
N ASP A 340 -28.03 -6.04 16.45
CA ASP A 340 -28.21 -7.37 17.04
C ASP A 340 -27.28 -8.44 16.46
N TYR A 341 -26.89 -8.30 15.18
CA TYR A 341 -26.02 -9.22 14.44
C TYR A 341 -26.42 -10.71 14.55
N GLU A 342 -27.71 -10.98 14.78
CA GLU A 342 -28.20 -12.29 15.16
C GLU A 342 -27.90 -13.35 14.08
N ARG A 343 -28.01 -12.99 12.79
CA ARG A 343 -27.68 -13.90 11.68
C ARG A 343 -26.20 -14.27 11.60
N GLN A 344 -25.30 -13.32 11.85
CA GLN A 344 -23.86 -13.58 11.85
C GLN A 344 -23.49 -14.49 13.03
N ARG A 345 -24.07 -14.19 14.19
CA ARG A 345 -23.91 -14.97 15.41
C ARG A 345 -24.32 -16.42 15.21
N GLN A 346 -25.54 -16.64 14.71
CA GLN A 346 -26.05 -17.98 14.40
C GLN A 346 -25.15 -18.72 13.41
N SER A 347 -24.73 -18.04 12.34
CA SER A 347 -23.92 -18.67 11.30
C SER A 347 -22.56 -19.13 11.84
N LEU A 348 -21.92 -18.33 12.71
CA LEU A 348 -20.69 -18.70 13.38
C LEU A 348 -20.90 -19.79 14.44
N GLN A 349 -21.96 -19.73 15.24
CA GLN A 349 -22.28 -20.76 16.23
C GLN A 349 -22.48 -22.13 15.59
N VAL A 350 -23.28 -22.20 14.52
CA VAL A 350 -23.50 -23.44 13.76
C VAL A 350 -22.18 -23.93 13.16
N LEU A 351 -21.38 -23.04 12.59
CA LEU A 351 -20.10 -23.43 12.01
C LEU A 351 -19.09 -23.95 13.06
N VAL A 352 -19.00 -23.32 14.22
CA VAL A 352 -18.19 -23.77 15.36
C VAL A 352 -18.64 -25.15 15.80
N ALA A 353 -19.95 -25.36 15.99
CA ALA A 353 -20.51 -26.65 16.37
C ALA A 353 -20.16 -27.74 15.35
N LEU A 354 -20.32 -27.48 14.05
CA LEU A 354 -19.93 -28.43 12.99
C LEU A 354 -18.43 -28.72 13.00
N CYS A 355 -17.61 -27.71 13.29
CA CYS A 355 -16.16 -27.85 13.37
C CYS A 355 -15.68 -28.49 14.67
N ASN A 356 -16.52 -28.68 15.69
CA ASN A 356 -16.16 -29.50 16.84
C ASN A 356 -16.03 -30.98 16.44
N HIS A 357 -16.77 -31.42 15.43
CA HIS A 357 -16.66 -32.77 14.88
C HIS A 357 -15.40 -32.93 14.01
N THR A 358 -14.51 -33.84 14.40
CA THR A 358 -13.15 -33.98 13.83
C THR A 358 -13.14 -34.24 12.33
N LYS A 359 -13.90 -35.22 11.82
CA LYS A 359 -13.92 -35.56 10.39
C LYS A 359 -14.47 -34.40 9.54
N THR A 360 -15.52 -33.71 10.02
CA THR A 360 -16.10 -32.54 9.35
C THR A 360 -15.10 -31.37 9.30
N ARG A 361 -14.44 -31.08 10.42
CA ARG A 361 -13.42 -30.02 10.55
C ARG A 361 -12.27 -30.22 9.57
N LYS A 362 -11.63 -31.39 9.59
CA LYS A 362 -10.50 -31.72 8.70
C LYS A 362 -10.90 -31.61 7.24
N THR A 363 -12.07 -32.12 6.88
CA THR A 363 -12.58 -32.01 5.51
C THR A 363 -12.75 -30.53 5.11
N TYR A 364 -13.36 -29.68 5.95
CA TYR A 364 -13.47 -28.25 5.63
C TYR A 364 -12.12 -27.53 5.46
N LEU A 365 -11.11 -27.87 6.27
CA LEU A 365 -9.74 -27.35 6.14
C LEU A 365 -9.13 -27.72 4.78
N GLU A 366 -9.37 -28.94 4.32
CA GLU A 366 -8.79 -29.44 3.08
C GLU A 366 -9.34 -28.77 1.82
N PHE A 367 -10.66 -28.54 1.72
CA PHE A 367 -11.29 -28.13 0.46
C PHE A 367 -12.04 -26.79 0.48
N LYS A 368 -12.35 -26.22 1.66
CA LYS A 368 -13.29 -25.08 1.76
C LYS A 368 -12.71 -23.81 2.37
N PHE A 369 -12.08 -23.88 3.54
CA PHE A 369 -11.77 -22.67 4.32
C PHE A 369 -10.89 -21.66 3.59
N PHE A 370 -9.89 -22.13 2.84
CA PHE A 370 -8.97 -21.25 2.10
C PHE A 370 -9.40 -20.98 0.65
N LYS A 371 -10.50 -21.61 0.18
CA LYS A 371 -11.01 -21.43 -1.18
C LYS A 371 -11.94 -20.20 -1.24
N LYS A 372 -11.70 -19.30 -2.21
CA LYS A 372 -12.47 -18.05 -2.37
C LYS A 372 -12.52 -17.20 -1.08
N HIS A 373 -11.44 -17.20 -0.31
CA HIS A 373 -11.29 -16.44 0.94
C HIS A 373 -12.37 -16.73 2.01
N PHE A 374 -12.99 -17.92 1.99
CA PHE A 374 -14.14 -18.26 2.83
C PHE A 374 -13.92 -17.99 4.32
N LEU A 375 -12.82 -18.50 4.88
CA LEU A 375 -12.48 -18.31 6.28
C LEU A 375 -12.26 -16.83 6.61
N ALA A 376 -11.51 -16.12 5.77
CA ALA A 376 -11.22 -14.71 5.98
C ALA A 376 -12.50 -13.86 5.96
N LEU A 377 -13.47 -14.15 5.08
CA LEU A 377 -14.76 -13.47 5.02
C LEU A 377 -15.56 -13.59 6.34
N LEU A 378 -15.48 -14.74 7.01
CA LEU A 378 -16.11 -14.97 8.31
C LEU A 378 -15.45 -14.21 9.46
N MET A 379 -14.22 -13.72 9.26
CA MET A 379 -13.48 -12.93 10.26
C MET A 379 -13.84 -11.45 10.19
N CYS A 380 -14.46 -11.00 9.11
CA CYS A 380 -14.87 -9.61 8.95
C CYS A 380 -16.27 -9.39 9.52
N ILE A 381 -16.40 -8.48 10.49
CA ILE A 381 -17.70 -7.94 10.91
C ILE A 381 -18.00 -6.76 10.00
N ARG A 382 -19.19 -6.74 9.39
CA ARG A 382 -19.62 -5.67 8.48
C ARG A 382 -20.35 -4.57 9.25
N PRO A 383 -20.17 -3.28 8.88
CA PRO A 383 -20.94 -2.20 9.49
C PRO A 383 -22.44 -2.37 9.22
N PRO A 384 -23.30 -1.87 10.12
CA PRO A 384 -24.74 -1.83 9.86
C PRO A 384 -25.05 -0.84 8.73
N GLU A 385 -26.29 -0.89 8.24
CA GLU A 385 -26.76 0.00 7.17
C GLU A 385 -26.56 1.48 7.53
N PHE A 386 -26.24 2.30 6.51
CA PHE A 386 -25.95 3.72 6.69
C PHE A 386 -27.09 4.47 7.40
N ALA A 387 -28.34 4.15 7.07
CA ALA A 387 -29.52 4.74 7.71
C ALA A 387 -29.54 4.51 9.22
N TYR A 388 -29.18 3.31 9.68
CA TYR A 388 -29.11 3.00 11.10
C TYR A 388 -27.91 3.68 11.78
N MET A 389 -26.76 3.76 11.12
CA MET A 389 -25.62 4.54 11.63
C MET A 389 -25.97 6.02 11.80
N GLN A 390 -26.84 6.57 10.95
CA GLN A 390 -27.35 7.93 11.07
C GLN A 390 -28.36 8.09 12.21
N GLU A 391 -29.17 7.07 12.49
CA GLU A 391 -30.05 7.05 13.67
C GLU A 391 -29.26 6.93 14.99
N LEU A 392 -28.23 6.07 15.00
CA LEU A 392 -27.35 5.86 16.15
C LEU A 392 -26.49 7.09 16.45
N ILE A 393 -26.01 7.77 15.41
CA ILE A 393 -25.23 9.01 15.48
C ILE A 393 -25.90 10.07 14.59
N PRO A 394 -26.97 10.73 15.08
CA PRO A 394 -27.61 11.86 14.40
C PRO A 394 -26.62 13.01 14.18
N ASN A 395 -26.94 13.92 13.25
CA ASN A 395 -26.07 15.05 12.89
C ASN A 395 -25.59 15.87 14.10
N HIS A 396 -26.45 16.07 15.11
CA HIS A 396 -26.13 16.85 16.31
C HIS A 396 -25.27 16.08 17.34
N LEU A 397 -25.15 14.75 17.22
CA LEU A 397 -24.26 13.91 18.05
C LEU A 397 -22.95 13.57 17.34
N ALA A 398 -22.83 13.85 16.04
CA ALA A 398 -21.58 13.69 15.31
C ALA A 398 -20.51 14.61 15.89
N TRP A 399 -19.29 14.08 16.07
CA TRP A 399 -18.20 14.83 16.67
C TRP A 399 -16.92 14.69 15.84
N THR A 400 -16.32 15.85 15.57
CA THR A 400 -14.95 16.09 15.11
C THR A 400 -14.50 17.42 15.72
N ASP A 401 -13.19 17.69 15.78
CA ASP A 401 -12.68 18.95 16.30
C ASP A 401 -13.19 20.18 15.51
N GLY A 402 -13.47 20.02 14.21
CA GLY A 402 -14.00 21.09 13.37
C GLY A 402 -15.49 21.40 13.57
N ILE A 403 -16.33 20.38 13.88
CA ILE A 403 -17.78 20.56 14.04
C ILE A 403 -18.19 20.86 15.50
N GLY A 404 -17.44 20.35 16.49
CA GLY A 404 -17.67 20.69 17.91
C GLY A 404 -18.85 20.00 18.60
N GLY A 405 -19.29 18.81 18.14
CA GLY A 405 -20.34 18.02 18.80
C GLY A 405 -20.00 17.50 20.22
N PRO A 406 -20.95 16.86 20.93
CA PRO A 406 -20.71 16.36 22.28
C PRO A 406 -19.84 15.08 22.28
N LYS A 407 -18.51 15.24 22.44
CA LYS A 407 -17.52 14.14 22.43
C LYS A 407 -17.89 12.97 23.34
N SER A 408 -18.35 13.22 24.57
CA SER A 408 -18.72 12.16 25.52
C SER A 408 -19.86 11.28 25.02
N ARG A 409 -20.90 11.87 24.41
CA ARG A 409 -22.04 11.13 23.84
C ARG A 409 -21.64 10.35 22.59
N TYR A 410 -20.81 10.94 21.73
CA TYR A 410 -20.25 10.26 20.57
C TYR A 410 -19.44 9.02 20.99
N MET A 411 -18.57 9.15 22.00
CA MET A 411 -17.80 8.02 22.53
C MET A 411 -18.69 6.95 23.18
N GLY A 412 -19.79 7.35 23.82
CA GLY A 412 -20.81 6.41 24.30
C GLY A 412 -21.45 5.57 23.18
N ALA A 413 -21.68 6.17 22.01
CA ALA A 413 -22.16 5.43 20.83
C ALA A 413 -21.09 4.45 20.29
N VAL A 414 -19.81 4.85 20.27
CA VAL A 414 -18.68 3.97 19.91
C VAL A 414 -18.61 2.76 20.85
N GLU A 415 -18.75 2.96 22.16
CA GLU A 415 -18.74 1.88 23.14
C GLU A 415 -19.92 0.91 22.94
N LYS A 416 -21.11 1.44 22.62
CA LYS A 416 -22.29 0.62 22.30
C LYS A 416 -22.05 -0.30 21.09
N ILE A 417 -21.38 0.19 20.05
CA ILE A 417 -21.00 -0.62 18.87
C ILE A 417 -19.95 -1.68 19.26
N CYS A 418 -18.99 -1.32 20.11
CA CYS A 418 -17.97 -2.26 20.60
C CYS A 418 -18.62 -3.43 21.35
N LYS A 419 -19.51 -3.15 22.31
CA LYS A 419 -20.21 -4.18 23.10
C LYS A 419 -21.06 -5.10 22.24
N SER A 420 -21.74 -4.59 21.22
CA SER A 420 -22.60 -5.42 20.36
C SER A 420 -21.83 -6.36 19.43
N THR A 421 -20.55 -6.07 19.15
CA THR A 421 -19.70 -6.88 18.27
C THR A 421 -18.74 -7.81 19.03
N GLU A 422 -18.63 -7.66 20.35
CA GLU A 422 -17.72 -8.44 21.18
C GLU A 422 -18.02 -9.95 21.15
N TYR A 423 -19.28 -10.35 21.23
CA TYR A 423 -19.67 -11.76 21.19
C TYR A 423 -19.32 -12.43 19.84
N LEU A 424 -19.47 -11.70 18.72
CA LEU A 424 -19.04 -12.19 17.41
C LEU A 424 -17.54 -12.42 17.37
N TYR A 425 -16.75 -11.48 17.92
CA TYR A 425 -15.31 -11.60 18.00
C TYR A 425 -14.89 -12.86 18.78
N ILE A 426 -15.57 -13.14 19.91
CA ILE A 426 -15.33 -14.36 20.69
C ILE A 426 -15.61 -15.60 19.85
N LEU A 427 -16.74 -15.67 19.13
CA LEU A 427 -17.06 -16.80 18.25
C LEU A 427 -16.05 -16.98 17.11
N GLN A 428 -15.59 -15.89 16.49
CA GLN A 428 -14.54 -15.93 15.46
C GLN A 428 -13.23 -16.50 16.01
N LYS A 429 -12.82 -16.06 17.20
CA LYS A 429 -11.65 -16.57 17.91
C LYS A 429 -11.80 -18.05 18.26
N THR A 430 -12.96 -18.46 18.77
CA THR A 430 -13.27 -19.86 19.09
C THR A 430 -13.20 -20.73 17.84
N LEU A 431 -13.75 -20.28 16.71
CA LEU A 431 -13.65 -21.01 15.45
C LEU A 431 -12.18 -21.29 15.07
N LEU A 432 -11.32 -20.27 15.06
CA LEU A 432 -9.90 -20.46 14.72
C LEU A 432 -9.17 -21.36 15.72
N LEU A 433 -9.46 -21.25 17.03
CA LEU A 433 -8.90 -22.17 18.03
C LEU A 433 -9.32 -23.63 17.76
N THR A 434 -10.59 -23.85 17.41
CA THR A 434 -11.09 -25.19 17.02
C THR A 434 -10.37 -25.71 15.77
N LEU A 435 -10.11 -24.85 14.77
CA LEU A 435 -9.37 -25.22 13.55
C LEU A 435 -7.88 -25.51 13.80
N LEU A 436 -7.30 -24.98 14.86
CA LEU A 436 -5.88 -25.14 15.24
C LEU A 436 -5.67 -26.22 16.31
N ASN A 437 -6.59 -27.16 16.46
CA ASN A 437 -6.43 -28.31 17.34
C ASN A 437 -5.24 -29.19 16.89
N ASN A 438 -4.37 -29.57 17.83
CA ASN A 438 -3.20 -30.43 17.60
C ASN A 438 -3.22 -31.74 18.40
N THR A 439 -4.39 -32.13 18.91
CA THR A 439 -4.59 -33.37 19.67
C THR A 439 -5.42 -34.40 18.93
N ASP A 440 -5.85 -34.09 17.70
CA ASP A 440 -6.83 -34.84 16.94
C ASP A 440 -6.25 -35.63 15.75
N ALA A 441 -4.93 -35.85 15.71
CA ALA A 441 -4.33 -36.74 14.71
C ALA A 441 -4.52 -38.22 15.04
N ASP A 442 -4.38 -39.06 14.01
CA ASP A 442 -4.30 -40.51 14.14
C ASP A 442 -3.14 -41.06 13.28
N THR A 443 -2.96 -42.39 13.25
CA THR A 443 -1.87 -43.05 12.51
C THR A 443 -1.95 -42.87 10.99
N ARG A 444 -3.12 -42.50 10.47
CA ARG A 444 -3.42 -42.37 9.04
C ARG A 444 -3.79 -40.94 8.63
N SER A 445 -4.09 -40.05 9.58
CA SER A 445 -4.55 -38.69 9.34
C SER A 445 -3.77 -37.65 10.15
N PRO A 446 -3.43 -36.50 9.54
CA PRO A 446 -2.74 -35.40 10.23
C PRO A 446 -3.66 -34.69 11.23
N SER A 447 -3.07 -33.93 12.17
CA SER A 447 -3.85 -33.04 13.05
C SER A 447 -4.48 -31.89 12.27
N SER A 448 -5.56 -31.31 12.82
CA SER A 448 -6.22 -30.14 12.22
C SER A 448 -5.27 -28.95 12.09
N ARG A 449 -4.41 -28.71 13.09
CA ARG A 449 -3.38 -27.67 13.04
C ARG A 449 -2.44 -27.87 11.85
N LYS A 450 -1.95 -29.08 11.62
CA LYS A 450 -1.03 -29.39 10.53
C LYS A 450 -1.67 -29.14 9.15
N LEU A 451 -2.94 -29.51 9.00
CA LEU A 451 -3.73 -29.19 7.79
C LEU A 451 -3.93 -27.68 7.63
N PHE A 452 -4.25 -26.97 8.70
CA PHE A 452 -4.42 -25.52 8.68
C PHE A 452 -3.14 -24.82 8.22
N LEU A 453 -1.99 -25.15 8.82
CA LEU A 453 -0.70 -24.53 8.52
C LEU A 453 -0.31 -24.73 7.03
N ALA A 454 -0.38 -25.96 6.54
CA ALA A 454 -0.07 -26.27 5.14
C ALA A 454 -0.97 -25.52 4.16
N LYS A 455 -2.29 -25.49 4.42
CA LYS A 455 -3.25 -24.80 3.54
C LYS A 455 -3.16 -23.28 3.65
N ALA A 456 -2.89 -22.74 4.84
CA ALA A 456 -2.69 -21.32 5.07
C ALA A 456 -1.42 -20.81 4.38
N ARG A 457 -0.31 -21.56 4.45
CA ARG A 457 0.94 -21.22 3.76
C ARG A 457 0.73 -21.10 2.25
N ARG A 458 0.10 -22.12 1.65
CA ARG A 458 -0.26 -22.10 0.22
C ARG A 458 -1.16 -20.91 -0.12
N TYR A 459 -2.20 -20.68 0.68
CA TYR A 459 -3.11 -19.56 0.49
C TYR A 459 -2.40 -18.19 0.52
N ILE A 460 -1.43 -18.01 1.43
CA ILE A 460 -0.64 -16.78 1.51
C ILE A 460 0.30 -16.63 0.32
N MET A 461 0.93 -17.72 -0.12
CA MET A 461 1.79 -17.71 -1.31
C MET A 461 1.00 -17.31 -2.56
N ASP A 462 -0.19 -17.89 -2.76
CA ASP A 462 -1.10 -17.54 -3.86
C ASP A 462 -1.43 -16.03 -3.82
N LEU A 463 -1.81 -15.50 -2.64
CA LEU A 463 -2.08 -14.07 -2.44
C LEU A 463 -0.87 -13.17 -2.73
N SER A 464 0.35 -13.62 -2.43
CA SER A 464 1.57 -12.83 -2.67
C SER A 464 2.00 -12.83 -4.14
N MET A 465 1.81 -13.93 -4.87
CA MET A 465 2.11 -13.98 -6.31
C MET A 465 1.13 -13.11 -7.11
N GLU A 466 -0.15 -13.14 -6.72
CA GLU A 466 -1.20 -12.35 -7.35
C GLU A 466 -0.98 -10.84 -7.22
N GLN A 467 -0.23 -10.35 -6.22
CA GLN A 467 0.15 -8.94 -6.16
C GLN A 467 1.11 -8.49 -7.28
N ARG A 468 1.94 -9.41 -7.78
CA ARG A 468 2.93 -9.13 -8.85
C ARG A 468 2.29 -9.18 -10.24
N SER A 469 1.09 -9.76 -10.36
CA SER A 469 0.29 -9.81 -11.58
C SER A 469 -0.92 -8.88 -11.46
N SER A 470 -1.15 -7.98 -12.42
CA SER A 470 -2.24 -6.98 -12.39
C SER A 470 -3.67 -7.54 -12.53
N ILE A 471 -3.93 -8.77 -12.06
CA ILE A 471 -5.19 -9.52 -12.19
C ILE A 471 -5.83 -9.59 -10.81
N LEU A 472 -6.97 -8.92 -10.59
CA LEU A 472 -7.77 -9.03 -9.35
C LEU A 472 -8.19 -10.50 -9.12
N HIS A 473 -8.13 -11.05 -7.90
CA HIS A 473 -8.87 -10.57 -6.72
C HIS A 473 -8.02 -10.54 -5.43
N PRO A 474 -7.42 -9.41 -5.04
CA PRO A 474 -7.01 -9.25 -3.65
C PRO A 474 -8.28 -9.26 -2.79
N ILE A 475 -8.29 -10.13 -1.78
CA ILE A 475 -9.19 -10.06 -0.62
C ILE A 475 -9.47 -8.60 -0.24
N GLU A 476 -10.74 -8.25 0.00
CA GLU A 476 -11.07 -6.88 0.41
C GLU A 476 -10.25 -6.49 1.64
N ASN A 477 -9.60 -5.32 1.62
CA ASN A 477 -8.73 -4.88 2.70
C ASN A 477 -9.34 -5.05 4.11
N PRO A 478 -10.62 -4.70 4.39
CA PRO A 478 -11.24 -4.91 5.70
C PRO A 478 -11.20 -6.36 6.18
N VAL A 479 -11.42 -7.29 5.25
CA VAL A 479 -11.44 -8.72 5.50
C VAL A 479 -10.04 -9.21 5.85
N ALA A 480 -9.02 -8.73 5.13
CA ALA A 480 -7.64 -9.07 5.41
C ALA A 480 -7.18 -8.60 6.80
N LEU A 481 -7.43 -7.33 7.15
CA LEU A 481 -7.05 -6.82 8.46
C LEU A 481 -7.78 -7.55 9.60
N ALA A 482 -9.07 -7.83 9.42
CA ALA A 482 -9.83 -8.53 10.45
C ALA A 482 -9.29 -9.96 10.66
N PHE A 483 -8.97 -10.67 9.58
CA PHE A 483 -8.40 -12.02 9.68
C PHE A 483 -7.05 -12.02 10.39
N ILE A 484 -6.11 -11.14 10.01
CA ILE A 484 -4.79 -11.13 10.64
C ILE A 484 -4.84 -10.74 12.12
N CYS A 485 -5.67 -9.77 12.50
CA CYS A 485 -5.80 -9.38 13.91
C CYS A 485 -6.33 -10.54 14.78
N ILE A 486 -7.27 -11.33 14.29
CA ILE A 486 -7.79 -12.49 15.04
C ILE A 486 -6.76 -13.63 15.02
N LEU A 487 -6.09 -13.86 13.89
CA LEU A 487 -5.06 -14.90 13.77
C LEU A 487 -3.89 -14.64 14.74
N VAL A 488 -3.43 -13.40 14.86
CA VAL A 488 -2.38 -13.02 15.83
C VAL A 488 -2.87 -13.20 17.27
N ASP A 489 -4.12 -12.79 17.60
CA ASP A 489 -4.68 -12.99 18.95
C ASP A 489 -4.80 -14.48 19.31
N VAL A 490 -5.19 -15.31 18.34
CA VAL A 490 -5.22 -16.78 18.49
C VAL A 490 -3.81 -17.33 18.68
N THR A 491 -2.84 -16.90 17.88
CA THR A 491 -1.44 -17.30 18.00
C THR A 491 -0.90 -16.98 19.40
N LYS A 492 -1.12 -15.75 19.87
CA LYS A 492 -0.79 -15.32 21.23
C LYS A 492 -1.42 -16.24 22.29
N THR A 493 -2.72 -16.52 22.16
CA THR A 493 -3.45 -17.38 23.10
C THR A 493 -2.91 -18.81 23.12
N LEU A 494 -2.48 -19.35 21.97
CA LEU A 494 -1.93 -20.70 21.89
C LEU A 494 -0.54 -20.79 22.52
N PHE A 495 0.33 -19.79 22.31
CA PHE A 495 1.61 -19.72 23.01
C PHE A 495 1.41 -19.66 24.54
N GLU A 496 0.50 -18.81 25.02
CA GLU A 496 0.19 -18.69 26.46
C GLU A 496 -0.35 -20.00 27.07
N LYS A 497 -1.15 -20.76 26.32
CA LYS A 497 -1.76 -22.00 26.81
C LYS A 497 -0.87 -23.23 26.69
N GLU A 498 -0.15 -23.36 25.58
CA GLU A 498 0.58 -24.60 25.24
C GLU A 498 2.08 -24.52 25.55
N LEU A 499 2.65 -23.32 25.63
CA LEU A 499 4.06 -23.08 25.95
C LEU A 499 4.21 -21.98 27.02
N PRO A 500 3.61 -22.15 28.21
CA PRO A 500 3.70 -21.14 29.27
C PRO A 500 5.16 -20.92 29.70
N GLY A 501 5.58 -19.66 29.75
CA GLY A 501 6.94 -19.28 30.17
C GLY A 501 8.01 -19.38 29.08
N VAL A 502 7.71 -19.91 27.89
CA VAL A 502 8.63 -19.89 26.74
C VAL A 502 8.57 -18.52 26.08
N GLU A 503 9.73 -17.95 25.76
CA GLU A 503 9.79 -16.69 25.02
C GLU A 503 9.27 -16.88 23.58
N VAL A 504 8.22 -16.13 23.23
CA VAL A 504 7.61 -16.17 21.90
C VAL A 504 8.51 -15.51 20.87
N GLN A 505 9.20 -16.32 20.06
CA GLN A 505 10.04 -15.90 18.93
C GLN A 505 10.26 -17.07 17.97
N ILE A 506 10.73 -16.79 16.75
CA ILE A 506 11.13 -17.85 15.81
C ILE A 506 12.64 -18.11 15.98
N PRO A 507 13.04 -19.37 16.27
CA PRO A 507 14.45 -19.73 16.36
C PRO A 507 15.20 -19.43 15.06
N SER A 508 16.40 -18.85 15.15
CA SER A 508 17.19 -18.44 13.98
C SER A 508 17.52 -19.61 13.04
N LYS A 509 17.66 -20.82 13.58
CA LYS A 509 17.88 -22.07 12.81
C LYS A 509 16.82 -22.33 11.74
N TYR A 510 15.56 -21.96 11.98
CA TYR A 510 14.47 -22.20 11.03
C TYR A 510 14.61 -21.43 9.71
N PHE A 511 15.45 -20.39 9.67
CA PHE A 511 15.70 -19.62 8.45
C PHE A 511 16.71 -20.28 7.50
N TYR A 512 17.54 -21.21 8.00
CA TYR A 512 18.60 -21.84 7.22
C TYR A 512 18.58 -23.38 7.22
N ASP A 513 17.81 -24.03 8.10
CA ASP A 513 17.70 -25.50 8.20
C ASP A 513 16.65 -26.16 7.29
N GLY A 514 15.93 -25.34 6.52
CA GLY A 514 14.86 -25.78 5.61
C GLY A 514 13.51 -26.05 6.27
N SER A 515 13.35 -25.79 7.57
CA SER A 515 12.08 -25.96 8.29
C SER A 515 10.98 -25.02 7.80
N LEU A 516 11.35 -23.82 7.34
CA LEU A 516 10.41 -22.82 6.80
C LEU A 516 10.76 -22.48 5.34
N GLU A 517 9.77 -22.66 4.46
CA GLU A 517 9.91 -22.36 3.05
C GLU A 517 9.38 -20.97 2.67
N TYR A 518 10.19 -20.24 1.90
CA TYR A 518 9.92 -18.86 1.50
C TYR A 518 9.95 -18.62 -0.02
N GLN A 519 10.17 -19.67 -0.82
CA GLN A 519 10.26 -19.85 -2.30
C GLN A 519 10.39 -18.62 -3.25
N HIS A 520 9.75 -17.48 -2.99
CA HIS A 520 9.77 -16.25 -3.80
C HIS A 520 10.32 -15.00 -3.09
N TYR A 521 10.68 -15.11 -1.81
CA TYR A 521 11.31 -14.04 -1.05
C TYR A 521 12.81 -14.28 -0.94
N ASP A 522 13.57 -13.22 -1.23
CA ASP A 522 15.01 -13.23 -1.01
C ASP A 522 15.33 -13.18 0.49
N ARG A 523 16.61 -13.39 0.82
CA ARG A 523 17.12 -13.26 2.18
C ARG A 523 17.79 -11.90 2.34
N VAL A 524 17.91 -11.43 3.58
CA VAL A 524 18.53 -10.15 3.91
C VAL A 524 19.95 -10.02 3.32
N GLY A 525 20.71 -11.12 3.26
CA GLY A 525 22.03 -11.19 2.63
C GLY A 525 22.03 -11.46 1.12
N GLY A 526 20.87 -11.52 0.46
CA GLY A 526 20.71 -11.79 -0.97
C GLY A 526 20.08 -13.16 -1.27
N VAL A 527 20.50 -13.77 -2.38
CA VAL A 527 19.90 -15.00 -2.90
C VAL A 527 20.29 -16.22 -2.04
N LEU A 528 19.31 -17.04 -1.66
CA LEU A 528 19.50 -18.19 -0.76
C LEU A 528 20.57 -19.18 -1.23
N SER A 529 20.61 -19.48 -2.54
CA SER A 529 21.59 -20.42 -3.13
C SER A 529 23.03 -19.90 -3.04
N HIS A 530 23.22 -18.58 -3.11
CA HIS A 530 24.53 -17.97 -2.90
C HIS A 530 24.93 -18.02 -1.42
N LEU A 531 24.00 -17.70 -0.52
CA LEU A 531 24.25 -17.72 0.93
C LEU A 531 24.64 -19.10 1.44
N ARG A 532 23.95 -20.18 0.99
CA ARG A 532 24.30 -21.56 1.35
C ARG A 532 25.72 -21.96 0.91
N LYS A 533 26.21 -21.41 -0.20
CA LYS A 533 27.59 -21.63 -0.69
C LYS A 533 28.61 -20.83 0.12
N VAL A 534 28.36 -19.55 0.36
CA VAL A 534 29.29 -18.64 1.07
C VAL A 534 29.41 -19.02 2.55
N HIS A 535 28.30 -19.36 3.20
CA HIS A 535 28.22 -19.69 4.62
C HIS A 535 28.14 -21.19 4.88
N HIS A 536 28.66 -22.01 3.96
CA HIS A 536 28.62 -23.47 4.08
C HIS A 536 29.16 -23.96 5.43
N ASN A 537 30.34 -23.49 5.83
CA ASN A 537 30.99 -23.91 7.07
C ASN A 537 30.20 -23.46 8.31
N ASP A 538 29.59 -22.28 8.26
CA ASP A 538 28.75 -21.76 9.36
C ASP A 538 27.49 -22.64 9.54
N ILE A 539 26.90 -23.15 8.45
CA ILE A 539 25.76 -24.07 8.49
C ILE A 539 26.18 -25.44 9.01
N VAL A 540 27.30 -26.00 8.52
CA VAL A 540 27.83 -27.30 8.99
C VAL A 540 28.08 -27.27 10.49
N GLN A 541 28.60 -26.16 11.02
CA GLN A 541 28.85 -26.01 12.45
C GLN A 541 27.56 -26.08 13.29
N GLN A 542 26.42 -25.61 12.75
CA GLN A 542 25.15 -25.54 13.48
C GLN A 542 24.25 -26.76 13.26
N LEU A 543 24.22 -27.32 12.04
CA LEU A 543 23.31 -28.40 11.65
C LEU A 543 23.98 -29.77 11.46
N GLY A 544 25.31 -29.82 11.41
CA GLY A 544 26.07 -31.01 11.07
C GLY A 544 26.20 -31.23 9.56
N THR A 545 27.10 -32.13 9.17
CA THR A 545 27.44 -32.41 7.77
C THR A 545 26.31 -33.07 6.98
N GLU A 546 25.59 -34.04 7.57
CA GLU A 546 24.52 -34.78 6.88
C GLU A 546 23.37 -33.86 6.46
N ARG A 547 22.82 -33.09 7.41
CA ARG A 547 21.70 -32.17 7.12
C ARG A 547 22.10 -31.05 6.17
N THR A 548 23.34 -30.57 6.24
CA THR A 548 23.84 -29.55 5.30
C THR A 548 23.91 -30.09 3.88
N GLN A 549 24.34 -31.34 3.72
CA GLN A 549 24.42 -32.00 2.41
C GLN A 549 23.02 -32.21 1.82
N GLU A 550 22.03 -32.63 2.61
CA GLU A 550 20.63 -32.72 2.18
C GLU A 550 20.10 -31.39 1.62
N LEU A 551 20.37 -30.27 2.31
CA LEU A 551 19.94 -28.94 1.88
C LEU A 551 20.57 -28.49 0.55
N LEU A 552 21.81 -28.89 0.30
CA LEU A 552 22.52 -28.60 -0.97
C LEU A 552 22.01 -29.49 -2.10
N ASP A 553 21.68 -30.74 -1.81
CA ASP A 553 21.15 -31.69 -2.78
C ASP A 553 19.73 -31.32 -3.20
N ASP A 554 18.89 -30.84 -2.27
CA ASP A 554 17.58 -30.25 -2.59
C ASP A 554 17.70 -29.07 -3.57
N ASP A 555 18.68 -28.17 -3.39
CA ASP A 555 18.93 -27.07 -4.33
C ASP A 555 19.39 -27.58 -5.71
N ARG A 556 20.17 -28.66 -5.78
CA ARG A 556 20.56 -29.28 -7.05
C ARG A 556 19.36 -29.89 -7.76
N VAL A 557 18.41 -30.46 -7.04
CA VAL A 557 17.13 -30.93 -7.61
C VAL A 557 16.28 -29.76 -8.10
N VAL A 558 16.24 -28.63 -7.37
CA VAL A 558 15.57 -27.40 -7.81
C VAL A 558 16.18 -26.86 -9.09
N VAL A 559 17.51 -26.75 -9.15
CA VAL A 559 18.25 -26.29 -10.34
C VAL A 559 18.07 -27.24 -11.51
N ARG A 560 18.11 -28.57 -11.30
CA ARG A 560 17.86 -29.56 -12.37
C ARG A 560 16.44 -29.51 -12.92
N VAL A 561 15.42 -29.28 -12.09
CA VAL A 561 14.03 -29.10 -12.55
C VAL A 561 13.88 -27.80 -13.35
N ALA A 562 14.62 -26.74 -12.99
CA ALA A 562 14.69 -25.51 -13.77
C ALA A 562 15.49 -25.68 -15.09
N GLU A 563 16.56 -26.47 -15.08
CA GLU A 563 17.41 -26.80 -16.24
C GLU A 563 16.80 -27.84 -17.19
N LEU A 564 15.86 -28.66 -16.73
CA LEU A 564 15.02 -29.55 -17.55
C LEU A 564 13.86 -28.79 -18.24
N GLY A 565 13.66 -27.52 -17.88
CA GLY A 565 12.70 -26.60 -18.47
C GLY A 565 12.81 -26.33 -19.99
N PRO A 566 13.94 -26.57 -20.69
CA PRO A 566 13.99 -26.48 -22.15
C PRO A 566 13.54 -27.77 -22.86
N PHE A 567 13.61 -28.95 -22.23
CA PHE A 567 13.34 -30.23 -22.94
C PHE A 567 11.87 -30.66 -22.94
N VAL A 568 11.02 -30.05 -22.10
CA VAL A 568 9.55 -30.10 -22.26
C VAL A 568 9.06 -29.03 -23.26
N SER A 569 9.97 -28.21 -23.79
CA SER A 569 9.70 -27.15 -24.79
C SER A 569 9.70 -27.63 -26.25
N ILE A 570 9.72 -28.93 -26.52
CA ILE A 570 9.59 -29.46 -27.91
C ILE A 570 8.11 -29.47 -28.37
N ALA A 571 7.16 -29.10 -27.50
CA ALA A 571 5.76 -28.80 -27.86
C ALA A 571 5.47 -27.29 -28.03
N ALA A 572 6.52 -26.46 -28.10
CA ALA A 572 6.41 -25.03 -28.31
C ALA A 572 7.63 -24.51 -29.09
N ASP A 573 7.71 -24.84 -30.39
CA ASP A 573 8.57 -24.14 -31.34
C ASP A 573 8.06 -24.32 -32.77
N THR A 574 7.12 -23.47 -33.17
CA THR A 574 7.03 -23.04 -34.57
C THR A 574 6.67 -21.56 -34.63
N LEU A 575 7.59 -20.69 -34.23
CA LEU A 575 7.70 -19.34 -34.80
C LEU A 575 9.00 -18.68 -34.32
N ASN A 576 10.04 -18.73 -35.16
CA ASN A 576 10.90 -17.58 -35.36
C ASN A 576 11.56 -17.60 -36.74
N ASN A 577 11.10 -16.67 -37.58
CA ASN A 577 11.76 -16.05 -38.74
C ASN A 577 10.75 -14.94 -39.17
N ILE A 578 11.00 -13.63 -39.24
CA ILE A 578 12.19 -12.82 -39.51
C ILE A 578 11.91 -11.34 -39.09
N SER A 579 12.92 -10.71 -38.48
CA SER A 579 13.34 -9.28 -38.39
C SER A 579 12.38 -8.10 -38.09
N ILE A 580 12.68 -7.37 -37.01
CA ILE A 580 12.54 -5.89 -36.91
C ILE A 580 13.91 -5.29 -36.56
N GLY A 581 14.35 -4.29 -37.33
CA GLY A 581 15.58 -3.53 -37.13
C GLY A 581 15.55 -2.60 -35.90
N ARG A 582 16.72 -2.48 -35.26
CA ARG A 582 17.12 -1.43 -34.27
C ARG A 582 17.97 -0.36 -35.00
N PRO A 583 18.32 0.83 -34.45
CA PRO A 583 18.55 1.16 -33.01
C PRO A 583 18.00 2.55 -32.57
N GLY A 584 18.03 3.01 -31.31
CA GLY A 584 18.72 2.57 -30.09
C GLY A 584 18.38 3.46 -28.88
N GLY A 585 18.89 3.06 -27.70
CA GLY A 585 18.82 3.81 -26.44
C GLY A 585 18.61 2.89 -25.22
N ALA A 586 19.68 2.59 -24.49
CA ALA A 586 19.73 1.57 -23.44
C ALA A 586 19.22 2.05 -22.07
N THR A 587 18.33 1.28 -21.46
CA THR A 587 18.15 1.18 -20.00
C THR A 587 17.99 -0.28 -19.62
N THR A 588 18.95 -0.80 -18.87
CA THR A 588 19.00 -2.18 -18.41
C THR A 588 18.16 -2.31 -17.15
N THR A 589 16.86 -2.61 -17.28
CA THR A 589 16.04 -3.15 -16.19
C THR A 589 15.96 -4.66 -16.37
N THR A 590 16.59 -5.39 -15.45
CA THR A 590 16.59 -6.86 -15.39
C THR A 590 15.18 -7.34 -15.01
N PHE A 591 14.28 -7.45 -15.98
CA PHE A 591 13.02 -8.17 -15.84
C PHE A 591 13.29 -9.67 -15.97
N THR A 592 13.57 -10.34 -14.85
CA THR A 592 13.49 -11.81 -14.80
C THR A 592 12.03 -12.22 -14.66
N THR A 593 11.40 -12.57 -15.78
CA THR A 593 10.09 -13.23 -15.82
C THR A 593 10.26 -14.68 -15.33
N PHE A 594 10.06 -14.94 -14.04
CA PHE A 594 10.01 -16.30 -13.50
C PHE A 594 8.58 -16.84 -13.58
N LEU A 595 8.26 -17.57 -14.65
CA LEU A 595 7.21 -18.59 -14.60
C LEU A 595 7.81 -19.82 -13.92
N ASN A 596 7.57 -19.98 -12.62
CA ASN A 596 8.05 -21.14 -11.85
C ASN A 596 6.99 -22.28 -11.93
N PRO A 597 7.31 -23.46 -12.49
CA PRO A 597 6.36 -24.56 -12.66
C PRO A 597 5.97 -25.30 -11.36
N ARG A 598 6.44 -24.86 -10.18
CA ARG A 598 6.17 -25.53 -8.88
C ARG A 598 4.78 -25.32 -8.26
N VAL A 599 3.85 -24.64 -8.93
CA VAL A 599 2.48 -24.42 -8.38
C VAL A 599 1.72 -25.76 -8.12
N THR A 600 2.19 -26.88 -8.65
CA THR A 600 1.54 -28.20 -8.53
C THR A 600 2.22 -29.20 -7.58
N GLN A 601 3.25 -28.84 -6.81
CA GLN A 601 3.69 -29.74 -5.72
C GLN A 601 2.58 -29.80 -4.65
N VAL A 602 1.96 -30.97 -4.54
CA VAL A 602 1.07 -31.33 -3.45
C VAL A 602 1.94 -31.35 -2.19
N PHE A 603 1.73 -30.42 -1.26
CA PHE A 603 2.29 -30.54 0.09
C PHE A 603 1.74 -31.84 0.70
N GLU A 604 2.50 -32.92 0.66
CA GLU A 604 2.12 -34.18 1.30
C GLU A 604 2.16 -33.96 2.81
N VAL A 605 0.97 -33.84 3.41
CA VAL A 605 0.84 -33.65 4.85
C VAL A 605 0.97 -35.01 5.53
N THR A 606 2.08 -35.22 6.23
CA THR A 606 2.32 -36.50 6.92
C THR A 606 1.34 -36.71 8.09
N PRO A 607 0.91 -37.96 8.37
CA PRO A 607 0.05 -38.28 9.52
C PRO A 607 0.66 -37.88 10.88
N GLY A 608 -0.17 -37.85 11.93
CA GLY A 608 0.26 -37.51 13.28
C GLY A 608 0.21 -36.02 13.65
N ASN A 609 0.42 -35.74 14.93
CA ASN A 609 0.46 -34.38 15.48
C ASN A 609 1.75 -33.67 15.04
N CYS A 610 1.72 -32.34 14.99
CA CYS A 610 2.92 -31.54 14.79
C CYS A 610 3.57 -31.21 16.14
N GLY A 611 4.89 -31.00 16.16
CA GLY A 611 5.58 -30.54 17.36
C GLY A 611 5.04 -29.17 17.78
N THR A 612 4.63 -29.03 19.05
CA THR A 612 3.93 -27.84 19.55
C THR A 612 4.71 -26.55 19.24
N GLU A 613 5.98 -26.47 19.65
CA GLU A 613 6.84 -25.30 19.41
C GLU A 613 6.99 -24.99 17.92
N VAL A 614 7.37 -25.98 17.10
CA VAL A 614 7.55 -25.82 15.64
C VAL A 614 6.28 -25.26 15.00
N SER A 615 5.12 -25.83 15.35
CA SER A 615 3.83 -25.45 14.77
C SER A 615 3.38 -24.04 15.14
N LEU A 616 3.70 -23.57 16.34
CA LEU A 616 3.38 -22.23 16.81
C LEU A 616 4.34 -21.18 16.22
N CYS A 617 5.62 -21.53 16.06
CA CYS A 617 6.57 -20.71 15.30
C CYS A 617 6.15 -20.58 13.83
N GLU A 618 5.70 -21.67 13.19
CA GLU A 618 5.16 -21.63 11.83
C GLU A 618 3.91 -20.75 11.75
N LEU A 619 3.02 -20.81 12.74
CA LEU A 619 1.84 -19.95 12.79
C LEU A 619 2.22 -18.46 12.90
N LEU A 620 3.22 -18.12 13.72
CA LEU A 620 3.75 -16.76 13.83
C LEU A 620 4.40 -16.29 12.52
N ASP A 621 5.13 -17.17 11.83
CA ASP A 621 5.68 -16.90 10.49
C ASP A 621 4.59 -16.59 9.46
N LEU A 622 3.50 -17.37 9.46
CA LEU A 622 2.34 -17.11 8.60
C LEU A 622 1.69 -15.76 8.90
N CYS A 623 1.65 -15.32 10.16
CA CYS A 623 1.18 -13.97 10.49
C CYS A 623 2.06 -12.88 9.84
N VAL A 624 3.39 -13.03 9.88
CA VAL A 624 4.35 -12.12 9.23
C VAL A 624 4.12 -12.06 7.73
N LEU A 625 4.06 -13.22 7.07
CA LEU A 625 3.84 -13.32 5.64
C LEU A 625 2.48 -12.73 5.21
N TYR A 626 1.41 -13.06 5.93
CA TYR A 626 0.06 -12.56 5.62
C TYR A 626 -0.06 -11.04 5.81
N TYR A 627 0.51 -10.49 6.89
CA TYR A 627 0.45 -9.06 7.14
C TYR A 627 1.21 -8.26 6.08
N TYR A 628 2.40 -8.73 5.71
CA TYR A 628 3.20 -8.15 4.62
C TYR A 628 2.46 -8.25 3.28
N ALA A 629 1.90 -9.42 2.97
CA ALA A 629 1.20 -9.65 1.71
C ALA A 629 -0.09 -8.83 1.59
N VAL A 630 -0.96 -8.73 2.60
CA VAL A 630 -2.26 -8.05 2.43
C VAL A 630 -2.79 -7.31 3.65
N GLY A 631 -2.41 -7.70 4.87
CA GLY A 631 -3.06 -7.26 6.11
C GLY A 631 -3.01 -5.73 6.34
N HIS A 632 -1.90 -5.07 6.00
CA HIS A 632 -1.70 -3.65 6.29
C HIS A 632 -2.54 -2.68 5.43
N LYS A 633 -3.05 -3.13 4.26
CA LYS A 633 -3.69 -2.24 3.27
C LYS A 633 -4.97 -1.56 3.76
N TYR A 634 -5.66 -2.11 4.76
CA TYR A 634 -6.87 -1.49 5.30
C TYR A 634 -6.56 -0.36 6.29
N ILE A 635 -5.48 -0.52 7.05
CA ILE A 635 -5.03 0.46 8.03
C ILE A 635 -4.76 1.80 7.34
N VAL A 636 -4.13 1.78 6.15
CA VAL A 636 -3.91 2.97 5.33
C VAL A 636 -5.23 3.66 4.93
N LYS A 637 -6.30 2.90 4.65
CA LYS A 637 -7.63 3.46 4.35
C LYS A 637 -8.28 4.09 5.57
N ILE A 638 -8.10 3.49 6.76
CA ILE A 638 -8.60 4.04 8.02
C ILE A 638 -7.89 5.37 8.32
N ALA A 639 -6.56 5.40 8.20
CA ALA A 639 -5.77 6.62 8.35
C ALA A 639 -6.20 7.71 7.33
N SER A 640 -6.45 7.33 6.07
CA SER A 640 -6.94 8.29 5.06
C SER A 640 -8.27 8.95 5.43
N VAL A 641 -9.17 8.25 6.14
CA VAL A 641 -10.44 8.85 6.61
C VAL A 641 -10.18 9.83 7.75
N ARG A 642 -9.27 9.50 8.68
CA ARG A 642 -8.82 10.43 9.72
C ARG A 642 -8.19 11.69 9.10
N ASP A 643 -7.31 11.51 8.13
CA ASP A 643 -6.61 12.62 7.48
C ASP A 643 -7.59 13.50 6.67
N GLU A 644 -8.61 12.91 6.04
CA GLU A 644 -9.70 13.65 5.37
C GLU A 644 -10.53 14.45 6.40
N ILE A 645 -10.86 13.87 7.56
CA ILE A 645 -11.54 14.58 8.66
C ILE A 645 -10.69 15.76 9.13
N ALA A 646 -9.38 15.59 9.28
CA ALA A 646 -8.48 16.65 9.70
C ALA A 646 -8.43 17.81 8.69
N ALA A 647 -8.27 17.50 7.41
CA ALA A 647 -8.29 18.51 6.35
C ALA A 647 -9.63 19.29 6.31
N LEU A 648 -10.75 18.62 6.59
CA LEU A 648 -12.05 19.27 6.71
C LEU A 648 -12.14 20.15 7.96
N ASN A 649 -11.56 19.73 9.09
CA ASN A 649 -11.50 20.55 10.30
C ASN A 649 -10.70 21.83 10.07
N ASP A 650 -9.57 21.74 9.35
CA ASP A 650 -8.76 22.90 8.97
C ASP A 650 -9.55 23.85 8.06
N ALA A 651 -10.20 23.31 7.03
CA ALA A 651 -11.03 24.10 6.10
C ALA A 651 -12.21 24.79 6.82
N LEU A 652 -12.85 24.12 7.79
CA LEU A 652 -13.93 24.69 8.60
C LEU A 652 -13.40 25.80 9.52
N SER A 653 -12.26 25.58 10.16
CA SER A 653 -11.61 26.56 11.05
C SER A 653 -11.17 27.81 10.29
N GLU A 654 -10.55 27.60 9.11
CA GLU A 654 -10.19 28.65 8.16
C GLU A 654 -11.42 29.46 7.72
N THR A 655 -12.49 28.77 7.31
CA THR A 655 -13.75 29.41 6.88
C THR A 655 -14.33 30.27 8.00
N LYS A 656 -14.33 29.77 9.24
CA LYS A 656 -14.77 30.51 10.42
C LYS A 656 -13.91 31.75 10.67
N TYR A 657 -12.59 31.61 10.60
CA TYR A 657 -11.66 32.73 10.78
C TYR A 657 -11.86 33.84 9.74
N TYR A 658 -11.98 33.49 8.45
CA TYR A 658 -12.23 34.47 7.40
C TYR A 658 -13.58 35.17 7.59
N ARG A 659 -14.62 34.42 7.95
CA ARG A 659 -15.94 35.00 8.26
C ARG A 659 -15.83 36.05 9.36
N GLU A 660 -15.15 35.72 10.47
CA GLU A 660 -14.95 36.65 11.59
C GLU A 660 -14.07 37.85 11.23
N THR A 661 -13.00 37.64 10.47
CA THR A 661 -12.07 38.70 10.06
C THR A 661 -12.71 39.67 9.08
N VAL A 662 -13.40 39.14 8.06
CA VAL A 662 -14.13 39.95 7.08
C VAL A 662 -15.24 40.72 7.78
N ALA A 663 -15.97 40.10 8.70
CA ALA A 663 -16.97 40.79 9.52
C ALA A 663 -16.35 41.94 10.35
N LYS A 664 -15.23 41.70 11.05
CA LYS A 664 -14.53 42.74 11.82
C LYS A 664 -14.00 43.88 10.94
N LYS A 665 -13.35 43.57 9.81
CA LYS A 665 -12.82 44.59 8.89
C LYS A 665 -13.93 45.45 8.28
N LEU A 666 -15.03 44.82 7.90
CA LEU A 666 -16.19 45.54 7.37
C LEU A 666 -16.88 46.39 8.44
N GLN A 667 -16.95 45.90 9.68
CA GLN A 667 -17.45 46.69 10.81
C GLN A 667 -16.58 47.92 11.11
N ILE A 668 -15.24 47.80 11.04
CA ILE A 668 -14.32 48.95 11.15
C ILE A 668 -14.55 49.95 10.01
N ILE A 669 -14.80 49.47 8.79
CA ILE A 669 -15.11 50.34 7.64
C ILE A 669 -16.44 51.07 7.86
N GLU A 670 -17.47 50.40 8.38
CA GLU A 670 -18.76 51.01 8.76
C GLU A 670 -18.57 52.07 9.86
N ASP A 671 -17.74 51.78 10.88
CA ASP A 671 -17.44 52.69 11.99
C ASP A 671 -16.58 53.91 11.57
N HIS A 672 -15.83 53.82 10.46
CA HIS A 672 -14.96 54.91 9.97
C HIS A 672 -15.58 55.76 8.84
N ASN A 673 -16.61 55.28 8.12
CA ASN A 673 -17.20 55.96 6.95
C ASN A 673 -18.56 56.61 7.24
N GLY A 674 -18.61 57.58 8.15
CA GLY A 674 -19.79 58.43 8.35
C GLY A 674 -20.18 59.34 7.16
N CYS A 675 -19.62 59.19 5.95
CA CYS A 675 -19.80 60.14 4.84
C CYS A 675 -19.94 59.55 3.41
N CYS A 676 -20.15 58.24 3.20
CA CYS A 676 -20.36 57.69 1.85
C CYS A 676 -21.57 56.72 1.76
N VAL A 677 -22.46 56.99 0.80
CA VAL A 677 -23.71 56.28 0.50
C VAL A 677 -23.44 55.05 -0.37
N ILE A 678 -22.79 54.02 0.18
CA ILE A 678 -22.75 52.69 -0.45
C ILE A 678 -23.30 51.70 0.57
N ASP A 679 -24.45 51.09 0.24
CA ASP A 679 -25.10 50.10 1.09
C ASP A 679 -24.37 48.75 1.02
N TYR A 680 -23.48 48.50 1.98
CA TYR A 680 -22.73 47.24 2.08
C TYR A 680 -23.57 46.07 2.62
N SER A 681 -24.83 46.29 3.02
CA SER A 681 -25.69 45.25 3.61
C SER A 681 -25.95 44.08 2.66
N GLN A 682 -26.06 44.35 1.36
CA GLN A 682 -26.27 43.32 0.33
C GLN A 682 -25.02 42.45 0.16
N VAL A 683 -23.83 43.05 0.09
CA VAL A 683 -22.55 42.35 0.02
C VAL A 683 -22.32 41.53 1.29
N MET A 684 -22.71 42.06 2.45
CA MET A 684 -22.64 41.35 3.74
C MET A 684 -23.57 40.13 3.78
N SER A 685 -24.80 40.26 3.28
CA SER A 685 -25.74 39.15 3.18
C SER A 685 -25.23 38.07 2.23
N GLU A 686 -24.68 38.46 1.08
CA GLU A 686 -24.10 37.53 0.10
C GLU A 686 -22.86 36.81 0.64
N LEU A 687 -21.94 37.52 1.29
CA LEU A 687 -20.76 36.91 1.93
C LEU A 687 -21.16 35.97 3.06
N LYS A 688 -22.10 36.36 3.94
CA LYS A 688 -22.64 35.48 4.99
C LYS A 688 -23.25 34.21 4.41
N SER A 689 -24.04 34.33 3.35
CA SER A 689 -24.64 33.19 2.63
C SER A 689 -23.60 32.28 2.01
N LYS A 690 -22.57 32.84 1.35
CA LYS A 690 -21.46 32.08 0.75
C LYS A 690 -20.61 31.36 1.81
N PHE A 691 -20.28 32.02 2.92
CA PHE A 691 -19.56 31.38 4.03
C PHE A 691 -20.40 30.28 4.69
N ALA A 692 -21.70 30.50 4.92
CA ALA A 692 -22.59 29.48 5.47
C ALA A 692 -22.73 28.27 4.53
N THR A 693 -22.80 28.50 3.22
CA THR A 693 -22.84 27.42 2.21
C THR A 693 -21.53 26.61 2.25
N ARG A 694 -20.37 27.30 2.27
CA ARG A 694 -19.05 26.66 2.37
C ARG A 694 -18.92 25.83 3.65
N GLU A 695 -19.33 26.40 4.80
CA GLU A 695 -19.32 25.73 6.10
C GLU A 695 -20.21 24.47 6.09
N ASN A 696 -21.42 24.56 5.53
CA ASN A 696 -22.35 23.43 5.47
C ASN A 696 -21.82 22.27 4.61
N VAL A 697 -21.20 22.55 3.46
CA VAL A 697 -20.61 21.52 2.58
C VAL A 697 -19.52 20.72 3.31
N PHE A 698 -18.60 21.40 3.97
CA PHE A 698 -17.52 20.73 4.72
C PHE A 698 -18.03 20.03 5.98
N ALA A 699 -18.99 20.65 6.70
CA ALA A 699 -19.59 20.06 7.89
C ALA A 699 -20.37 18.78 7.55
N GLN A 700 -21.18 18.78 6.49
CA GLN A 700 -21.92 17.59 6.05
C GLN A 700 -20.97 16.43 5.74
N ARG A 701 -19.89 16.69 5.01
CA ARG A 701 -18.88 15.67 4.70
C ARG A 701 -18.18 15.16 5.96
N SER A 702 -17.82 16.06 6.88
CA SER A 702 -17.15 15.71 8.14
C SER A 702 -18.08 14.89 9.07
N ILE A 703 -19.39 15.17 9.07
CA ILE A 703 -20.41 14.35 9.76
C ILE A 703 -20.48 12.93 9.17
N GLU A 704 -20.48 12.79 7.84
CA GLU A 704 -20.50 11.46 7.20
C GLU A 704 -19.27 10.63 7.53
N LEU A 705 -18.10 11.25 7.54
CA LEU A 705 -16.84 10.60 7.87
C LEU A 705 -16.73 10.27 9.36
N SER A 706 -17.26 11.10 10.26
CA SER A 706 -17.25 10.82 11.70
C SER A 706 -18.05 9.56 12.05
N ARG A 707 -19.13 9.26 11.33
CA ARG A 707 -19.87 7.98 11.47
C ARG A 707 -19.03 6.77 11.05
N LYS A 708 -18.30 6.88 9.93
CA LYS A 708 -17.35 5.83 9.50
C LYS A 708 -16.23 5.66 10.52
N GLN A 709 -15.71 6.77 11.06
CA GLN A 709 -14.68 6.75 12.07
C GLN A 709 -15.15 6.09 13.38
N ALA A 710 -16.43 6.25 13.76
CA ALA A 710 -17.01 5.58 14.92
C ALA A 710 -16.94 4.04 14.80
N TRP A 711 -17.20 3.52 13.59
CA TRP A 711 -17.03 2.09 13.28
C TRP A 711 -15.56 1.65 13.38
N PHE A 712 -14.64 2.47 12.87
CA PHE A 712 -13.21 2.14 12.92
C PHE A 712 -12.65 2.14 14.35
N ARG A 713 -13.09 3.10 15.18
CA ARG A 713 -12.76 3.19 16.62
C ARG A 713 -13.28 2.00 17.42
N SER A 714 -14.47 1.51 17.10
CA SER A 714 -15.12 0.43 17.85
C SER A 714 -14.65 -0.96 17.41
N VAL A 715 -14.64 -1.23 16.09
CA VAL A 715 -14.47 -2.60 15.57
C VAL A 715 -13.14 -2.79 14.84
N ALA A 716 -12.79 -1.91 13.91
CA ALA A 716 -11.66 -2.17 13.00
C ALA A 716 -10.30 -2.08 13.69
N LEU A 717 -10.05 -0.98 14.42
CA LEU A 717 -8.82 -0.65 15.15
C LEU A 717 -9.16 -0.08 16.53
N GLY A 718 -9.94 -0.83 17.32
CA GLY A 718 -10.14 -0.53 18.74
C GLY A 718 -8.92 -0.91 19.59
N ALA A 719 -8.94 -0.55 20.87
CA ALA A 719 -7.83 -0.74 21.81
C ALA A 719 -7.29 -2.19 21.84
N LYS A 720 -8.19 -3.19 21.86
CA LYS A 720 -7.81 -4.62 21.85
C LYS A 720 -7.00 -5.00 20.61
N ARG A 721 -7.43 -4.61 19.41
CA ARG A 721 -6.72 -4.94 18.16
C ARG A 721 -5.40 -4.19 18.05
N ARG A 722 -5.34 -2.95 18.54
CA ARG A 722 -4.09 -2.18 18.64
C ARG A 722 -3.08 -2.89 19.54
N ALA A 723 -3.50 -3.36 20.72
CA ALA A 723 -2.64 -4.13 21.64
C ALA A 723 -2.11 -5.42 21.00
N VAL A 724 -2.93 -6.11 20.21
CA VAL A 724 -2.51 -7.30 19.44
C VAL A 724 -1.44 -6.95 18.39
N LEU A 725 -1.56 -5.83 17.69
CA LEU A 725 -0.56 -5.37 16.71
C LEU A 725 0.75 -4.92 17.37
N ILE A 726 0.68 -4.30 18.56
CA ILE A 726 1.86 -3.95 19.37
C ILE A 726 2.61 -5.23 19.79
N TRP A 727 1.87 -6.23 20.31
CA TRP A 727 2.44 -7.53 20.64
C TRP A 727 3.10 -8.20 19.42
N PHE A 728 2.46 -8.11 18.25
CA PHE A 728 3.00 -8.68 17.02
C PHE A 728 4.30 -8.01 16.56
N LEU A 729 4.37 -6.67 16.64
CA LEU A 729 5.61 -5.93 16.38
C LEU A 729 6.72 -6.34 17.37
N GLU A 730 6.40 -6.44 18.66
CA GLU A 730 7.34 -6.91 19.68
C GLU A 730 7.92 -8.30 19.34
N LYS A 731 7.08 -9.28 18.99
CA LYS A 731 7.54 -10.66 18.70
C LYS A 731 8.33 -10.76 17.40
N THR A 732 7.99 -9.92 16.41
CA THR A 732 8.78 -9.79 15.18
C THR A 732 10.17 -9.23 15.48
N LEU A 733 10.27 -8.21 16.33
CA LEU A 733 11.55 -7.62 16.74
C LEU A 733 12.39 -8.57 17.59
N ARG A 734 11.78 -9.31 18.51
CA ARG A 734 12.49 -10.35 19.28
C ARG A 734 13.11 -11.40 18.37
N THR A 735 12.36 -11.88 17.38
CA THR A 735 12.85 -12.83 16.37
C THR A 735 14.07 -12.27 15.61
N LEU A 736 14.02 -11.00 15.20
CA LEU A 736 15.13 -10.33 14.52
C LEU A 736 16.34 -10.13 15.43
N ASN A 737 16.14 -9.70 16.67
CA ASN A 737 17.21 -9.51 17.66
C ASN A 737 17.94 -10.83 17.96
N MET A 738 17.19 -11.91 18.18
CA MET A 738 17.76 -13.25 18.38
C MET A 738 18.54 -13.70 17.14
N SER A 739 18.00 -13.47 15.95
CA SER A 739 18.68 -13.84 14.70
C SER A 739 19.94 -13.02 14.45
N SER A 740 19.95 -11.74 14.85
CA SER A 740 21.12 -10.87 14.76
C SER A 740 22.31 -11.39 15.58
N GLN A 741 22.05 -12.06 16.71
CA GLN A 741 23.06 -12.68 17.57
C GLN A 741 23.69 -13.92 16.93
N SER A 742 23.11 -14.49 15.86
CA SER A 742 23.63 -15.68 15.16
C SER A 742 24.79 -15.37 14.19
N GLY A 743 25.44 -14.21 14.33
CA GLY A 743 26.61 -13.84 13.52
C GLY A 743 26.30 -13.71 12.03
N ALA A 744 27.07 -14.40 11.19
CA ALA A 744 26.92 -14.36 9.73
C ALA A 744 25.58 -14.95 9.25
N LEU A 745 25.00 -15.88 10.01
CA LEU A 745 23.75 -16.56 9.66
C LEU A 745 22.52 -15.62 9.70
N PHE A 746 22.65 -14.40 10.26
CA PHE A 746 21.63 -13.36 10.14
C PHE A 746 21.29 -13.04 8.66
N ALA A 747 22.24 -13.25 7.74
CA ALA A 747 22.04 -13.09 6.31
C ALA A 747 20.90 -13.97 5.74
N PHE A 748 20.53 -15.07 6.41
CA PHE A 748 19.48 -16.01 5.97
C PHE A 748 18.06 -15.59 6.36
N VAL A 749 17.90 -14.56 7.20
CA VAL A 749 16.57 -14.04 7.57
C VAL A 749 15.82 -13.64 6.29
N PRO A 750 14.54 -14.02 6.11
CA PRO A 750 13.75 -13.60 4.94
C PRO A 750 13.60 -12.08 4.92
N GLU A 751 13.69 -11.46 3.74
CA GLU A 751 13.58 -10.00 3.59
C GLU A 751 12.28 -9.42 4.19
N VAL A 752 11.22 -10.23 4.21
CA VAL A 752 9.89 -9.88 4.73
C VAL A 752 9.94 -9.43 6.19
N TYR A 753 10.81 -10.03 7.02
CA TYR A 753 10.92 -9.67 8.43
C TYR A 753 11.50 -8.27 8.64
N ILE A 754 12.35 -7.78 7.73
CA ILE A 754 12.86 -6.40 7.77
C ILE A 754 11.85 -5.46 7.10
N ASN A 755 11.29 -5.84 5.95
CA ASN A 755 10.40 -4.99 5.16
C ASN A 755 9.04 -4.74 5.84
N ILE A 756 8.61 -5.61 6.77
CA ILE A 756 7.40 -5.42 7.57
C ILE A 756 7.56 -4.36 8.68
N LEU A 757 8.79 -4.09 9.14
CA LEU A 757 9.06 -3.19 10.27
C LEU A 757 8.52 -1.77 10.07
N PRO A 758 8.82 -1.05 8.96
CA PRO A 758 8.26 0.28 8.76
C PRO A 758 6.72 0.24 8.75
N ILE A 759 6.13 -0.75 8.10
CA ILE A 759 4.68 -0.90 7.96
C ILE A 759 3.99 -1.10 9.33
N LEU A 760 4.54 -2.00 10.16
CA LEU A 760 4.01 -2.25 11.51
C LEU A 760 4.25 -1.06 12.43
N LEU A 761 5.43 -0.43 12.35
CA LEU A 761 5.74 0.73 13.17
C LEU A 761 4.81 1.90 12.84
N ASP A 762 4.54 2.15 11.56
CA ASP A 762 3.55 3.16 11.12
C ASP A 762 2.16 2.83 11.64
N THR A 763 1.78 1.55 11.57
CA THR A 763 0.50 1.08 12.08
C THR A 763 0.36 1.35 13.56
N VAL A 764 1.39 1.06 14.34
CA VAL A 764 1.39 1.20 15.80
C VAL A 764 1.48 2.67 16.22
N MET A 765 2.35 3.46 15.59
CA MET A 765 2.62 4.84 15.99
C MET A 765 1.63 5.85 15.43
N ASP A 766 1.21 5.66 14.17
CA ASP A 766 0.43 6.64 13.43
C ASP A 766 -1.00 6.11 13.15
N PHE A 767 -1.13 5.08 12.33
CA PHE A 767 -2.42 4.73 11.72
C PHE A 767 -3.42 4.05 12.65
N SER A 768 -3.00 3.54 13.81
CA SER A 768 -3.90 2.96 14.81
C SER A 768 -4.61 4.01 15.68
N ASN A 769 -4.17 5.27 15.62
CA ASN A 769 -4.80 6.37 16.34
C ASN A 769 -5.81 7.09 15.44
N HIS A 770 -7.04 7.22 15.94
CA HIS A 770 -8.12 7.89 15.21
C HIS A 770 -8.13 9.41 15.44
N ASP A 771 -7.49 9.90 16.50
CA ASP A 771 -7.31 11.33 16.78
C ASP A 771 -5.88 11.76 16.44
N LEU A 772 -5.71 12.89 15.76
CA LEU A 772 -4.39 13.43 15.40
C LEU A 772 -3.66 14.09 16.58
N LEU A 773 -4.42 14.62 17.55
CA LEU A 773 -3.88 15.34 18.72
C LEU A 773 -3.24 14.40 19.75
N PHE A 774 -3.78 13.19 19.87
CA PHE A 774 -3.23 12.13 20.72
C PHE A 774 -2.23 11.31 19.92
N GLN A 775 -1.15 11.97 19.48
CA GLN A 775 0.01 11.27 18.93
C GLN A 775 0.53 10.32 20.01
N PHE A 776 0.38 9.02 19.78
CA PHE A 776 0.96 7.91 20.52
C PHE A 776 1.16 8.15 22.04
N GLU A 777 0.16 7.79 22.85
CA GLU A 777 0.34 7.70 24.30
C GLU A 777 1.39 6.62 24.64
N VAL A 778 2.46 7.03 25.33
CA VAL A 778 3.73 6.28 25.51
C VAL A 778 3.60 5.05 26.41
N SER A 779 2.64 5.06 27.33
CA SER A 779 2.63 4.19 28.51
C SER A 779 2.60 2.68 28.20
N ASP A 780 1.94 2.26 27.12
CA ASP A 780 1.70 0.83 26.87
C ASP A 780 2.76 0.16 25.96
N SER A 781 3.71 0.93 25.44
CA SER A 781 4.54 0.49 24.30
C SER A 781 5.98 0.99 24.31
N GLU A 782 6.41 1.65 25.40
CA GLU A 782 7.78 2.14 25.57
C GLU A 782 8.83 1.04 25.38
N CYS A 783 8.59 -0.17 25.89
CA CYS A 783 9.49 -1.31 25.73
C CYS A 783 9.72 -1.67 24.25
N VAL A 784 8.65 -1.71 23.44
CA VAL A 784 8.73 -2.03 22.01
C VAL A 784 9.46 -0.93 21.24
N LEU A 785 9.22 0.34 21.60
CA LEU A 785 9.92 1.48 21.00
C LEU A 785 11.41 1.47 21.30
N ASN A 786 11.81 1.18 22.54
CA ASN A 786 13.22 1.05 22.91
C ASN A 786 13.88 -0.10 22.14
N MET A 787 13.20 -1.24 22.01
CA MET A 787 13.71 -2.41 21.29
C MET A 787 13.92 -2.11 19.79
N ILE A 788 12.97 -1.45 19.13
CA ILE A 788 13.14 -1.10 17.70
C ILE A 788 14.16 0.02 17.51
N ALA A 789 14.23 1.01 18.41
CA ALA A 789 15.23 2.07 18.35
C ALA A 789 16.65 1.51 18.43
N ASP A 790 16.89 0.56 19.34
CA ASP A 790 18.17 -0.13 19.45
C ASP A 790 18.49 -0.95 18.20
N PHE A 791 17.56 -1.80 17.77
CA PHE A 791 17.73 -2.64 16.57
C PHE A 791 18.04 -1.79 15.33
N LEU A 792 17.25 -0.76 15.04
CA LEU A 792 17.45 0.08 13.87
C LEU A 792 18.77 0.86 13.93
N SER A 793 19.18 1.31 15.11
CA SER A 793 20.43 2.06 15.30
C SER A 793 21.64 1.19 14.97
N VAL A 794 21.63 -0.08 15.36
CA VAL A 794 22.69 -1.05 15.05
C VAL A 794 22.65 -1.48 13.58
N HIS A 795 21.46 -1.75 13.04
CA HIS A 795 21.30 -2.43 11.75
C HIS A 795 21.20 -1.52 10.53
N SER A 796 21.00 -0.22 10.71
CA SER A 796 20.86 0.78 9.61
C SER A 796 21.99 0.76 8.59
N ALA A 797 23.18 0.26 8.97
CA ALA A 797 24.31 0.16 8.07
C ALA A 797 25.13 -1.13 8.28
N ASP A 798 24.45 -2.18 8.74
CA ASP A 798 25.01 -3.51 8.94
C ASP A 798 25.40 -4.15 7.60
N PRO A 799 26.67 -4.56 7.43
CA PRO A 799 27.16 -5.12 6.17
C PRO A 799 26.52 -6.47 5.81
N ARG A 800 25.90 -7.17 6.77
CA ARG A 800 25.17 -8.43 6.53
C ARG A 800 23.86 -8.21 5.77
N ILE A 801 23.35 -6.98 5.77
CA ILE A 801 22.15 -6.57 5.05
C ILE A 801 22.59 -6.06 3.68
N ILE A 802 22.37 -6.86 2.63
CA ILE A 802 22.81 -6.54 1.27
C ILE A 802 21.67 -5.94 0.46
N LEU A 803 20.47 -6.53 0.57
CA LEU A 803 19.28 -6.12 -0.18
C LEU A 803 18.94 -4.64 0.01
N ALA A 804 18.72 -3.94 -1.11
CA ALA A 804 18.34 -2.53 -1.11
C ALA A 804 16.96 -2.31 -0.47
N SER A 805 15.99 -3.19 -0.73
CA SER A 805 14.65 -3.15 -0.13
C SER A 805 14.69 -3.14 1.40
N CYS A 806 15.54 -3.97 1.99
CA CYS A 806 15.74 -4.03 3.44
C CYS A 806 16.40 -2.76 3.99
N LYS A 807 17.44 -2.24 3.33
CA LYS A 807 18.10 -0.99 3.73
C LYS A 807 17.13 0.19 3.71
N ASP A 808 16.33 0.30 2.64
CA ASP A 808 15.30 1.33 2.52
C ASP A 808 14.24 1.18 3.61
N SER A 809 13.81 -0.05 3.92
CA SER A 809 12.83 -0.33 4.97
C SER A 809 13.33 0.06 6.37
N LEU A 810 14.62 -0.18 6.67
CA LEU A 810 15.23 0.25 7.94
C LEU A 810 15.28 1.77 8.06
N LEU A 811 15.65 2.48 6.99
CA LEU A 811 15.67 3.94 6.96
C LEU A 811 14.26 4.53 7.06
N GLN A 812 13.26 3.92 6.42
CA GLN A 812 11.85 4.31 6.57
C GLN A 812 11.37 4.11 8.01
N ALA A 813 11.73 3.00 8.67
CA ALA A 813 11.36 2.74 10.05
C ALA A 813 12.02 3.75 11.02
N LEU A 814 13.30 4.09 10.83
CA LEU A 814 13.97 5.19 11.54
C LEU A 814 13.26 6.52 11.30
N GLY A 815 12.81 6.71 10.07
CA GLY A 815 11.99 7.83 9.68
C GLY A 815 10.73 7.98 10.50
N THR A 816 10.04 6.88 10.74
CA THR A 816 8.86 6.85 11.61
C THR A 816 9.21 7.15 13.05
N LEU A 817 10.30 6.62 13.60
CA LEU A 817 10.72 7.00 14.96
C LEU A 817 11.01 8.51 15.10
N THR A 818 11.74 9.09 14.14
CA THR A 818 12.13 10.51 14.19
C THR A 818 10.98 11.48 13.90
N CYS A 819 9.86 10.99 13.35
CA CYS A 819 8.62 11.76 13.22
C CYS A 819 7.87 11.94 14.55
N HIS A 820 8.19 11.15 15.59
CA HIS A 820 7.43 11.14 16.84
C HIS A 820 8.33 11.42 18.06
N LYS A 821 7.85 12.25 18.99
CA LYS A 821 8.55 12.54 20.25
C LYS A 821 8.96 11.29 21.06
N PRO A 822 8.10 10.25 21.22
CA PRO A 822 8.50 9.01 21.89
C PRO A 822 9.59 8.23 21.15
N GLY A 823 9.60 8.28 19.82
CA GLY A 823 10.63 7.61 19.01
C GLY A 823 12.00 8.27 19.14
N ILE A 824 12.06 9.61 19.14
CA ILE A 824 13.30 10.36 19.44
C ILE A 824 13.82 10.01 20.84
N LYS A 825 12.95 10.04 21.86
CA LYS A 825 13.33 9.65 23.23
C LYS A 825 13.86 8.20 23.31
N ALA A 826 13.27 7.27 22.57
CA ALA A 826 13.74 5.88 22.53
C ALA A 826 15.14 5.78 21.90
N LEU A 827 15.41 6.54 20.84
CA LEU A 827 16.75 6.64 20.23
C LEU A 827 17.77 7.24 21.22
N GLU A 828 17.41 8.28 21.96
CA GLU A 828 18.25 8.91 22.99
C GLU A 828 18.53 7.99 24.19
N LYS A 829 17.59 7.10 24.53
CA LYS A 829 17.74 6.09 25.60
C LYS A 829 18.50 4.83 25.15
N SER A 830 18.68 4.63 23.85
CA SER A 830 19.37 3.44 23.32
C SER A 830 20.83 3.37 23.81
N PRO A 831 21.45 2.17 23.85
CA PRO A 831 22.85 2.03 24.27
C PRO A 831 23.81 2.92 23.44
N ARG A 832 24.84 3.49 24.08
CA ARG A 832 25.81 4.39 23.42
C ARG A 832 26.44 3.78 22.16
N LYS A 833 26.71 2.47 22.17
CA LYS A 833 27.21 1.72 21.00
C LYS A 833 26.27 1.82 19.80
N SER A 834 24.96 1.68 20.04
CA SER A 834 23.92 1.75 19.02
C SER A 834 23.79 3.18 18.48
N GLN A 835 23.78 4.17 19.36
CA GLN A 835 23.74 5.60 18.99
C GLN A 835 24.93 6.00 18.10
N VAL A 836 26.14 5.60 18.47
CA VAL A 836 27.35 5.88 17.67
C VAL A 836 27.30 5.16 16.33
N SER A 837 26.76 3.93 16.29
CA SER A 837 26.59 3.18 15.05
C SER A 837 25.61 3.88 14.10
N LEU A 838 24.50 4.41 14.62
CA LEU A 838 23.54 5.21 13.85
C LEU A 838 24.18 6.49 13.30
N VAL A 839 24.93 7.23 14.13
CA VAL A 839 25.60 8.46 13.66
C VAL A 839 26.61 8.16 12.56
N LYS A 840 27.42 7.10 12.71
CA LYS A 840 28.33 6.64 11.65
C LYS A 840 27.58 6.21 10.38
N ALA A 841 26.41 5.60 10.51
CA ALA A 841 25.57 5.19 9.38
C ALA A 841 25.01 6.39 8.59
N LEU A 842 24.58 7.44 9.31
CA LEU A 842 24.03 8.66 8.72
C LEU A 842 25.10 9.54 8.06
N LEU A 843 26.29 9.60 8.63
CA LEU A 843 27.42 10.41 8.15
C LEU A 843 28.31 9.71 7.11
N ARG A 844 27.87 8.58 6.52
CA ARG A 844 28.64 7.97 5.41
C ARG A 844 28.63 8.91 4.19
N PRO A 845 29.73 8.96 3.42
CA PRO A 845 29.79 9.76 2.19
C PRO A 845 28.63 9.45 1.24
N TYR A 846 28.18 10.46 0.50
CA TYR A 846 27.04 10.36 -0.41
C TYR A 846 27.35 9.64 -1.74
N GLU A 847 28.63 9.37 -2.02
CA GLU A 847 29.07 8.68 -3.24
C GLU A 847 28.60 7.23 -3.28
N ASN A 848 28.11 6.78 -4.45
CA ASN A 848 27.66 5.40 -4.71
C ASN A 848 26.57 4.87 -3.75
N ARG A 849 25.78 5.77 -3.13
CA ARG A 849 24.69 5.44 -2.20
C ARG A 849 23.45 6.33 -2.44
N ALA A 850 22.27 5.76 -2.26
CA ALA A 850 21.05 6.56 -2.08
C ALA A 850 21.09 7.31 -0.72
N TRP A 851 21.42 8.59 -0.76
CA TRP A 851 21.69 9.41 0.44
C TRP A 851 20.49 10.22 0.93
N GLY A 852 19.49 10.48 0.08
CA GLY A 852 18.35 11.37 0.40
C GLY A 852 17.63 11.02 1.71
N GLN A 853 17.44 9.72 2.00
CA GLN A 853 16.83 9.26 3.26
C GLN A 853 17.71 9.52 4.49
N SER A 854 19.04 9.39 4.35
CA SER A 854 19.97 9.63 5.47
C SER A 854 20.11 11.12 5.75
N ASN A 855 20.18 11.94 4.70
CA ASN A 855 20.17 13.40 4.84
C ASN A 855 18.89 13.87 5.52
N TRP A 856 17.76 13.29 5.15
CA TRP A 856 16.48 13.56 5.80
C TRP A 856 16.51 13.25 7.31
N LEU A 857 17.02 12.08 7.72
CA LEU A 857 17.12 11.72 9.13
C LEU A 857 18.00 12.68 9.93
N LEU A 858 19.09 13.17 9.33
CA LEU A 858 19.92 14.23 9.94
C LEU A 858 19.09 15.51 10.17
N LEU A 859 18.36 15.96 9.14
CA LEU A 859 17.50 17.14 9.24
C LEU A 859 16.38 16.99 10.28
N ARG A 860 15.92 15.77 10.57
CA ARG A 860 14.93 15.54 11.63
C ARG A 860 15.46 15.85 13.02
N PHE A 861 16.75 15.64 13.26
CA PHE A 861 17.37 16.06 14.52
C PHE A 861 17.56 17.59 14.59
N TRP A 862 17.56 18.28 13.45
CA TRP A 862 17.75 19.73 13.33
C TRP A 862 16.46 20.56 13.28
N LEU A 863 15.41 20.05 12.64
CA LEU A 863 14.15 20.77 12.41
C LEU A 863 13.56 21.32 13.73
N GLY A 864 13.42 22.64 13.79
CA GLY A 864 13.02 23.39 14.98
C GLY A 864 14.12 24.30 15.55
N GLU A 865 15.40 24.08 15.21
CA GLU A 865 16.54 24.83 15.78
C GLU A 865 17.29 25.72 14.76
N GLY A 866 17.04 25.55 13.45
CA GLY A 866 17.69 26.36 12.40
C GLY A 866 17.04 27.72 12.17
N PHE A 867 17.78 28.64 11.53
CA PHE A 867 17.29 29.99 11.21
C PHE A 867 16.06 29.89 10.31
N ALA A 868 14.95 30.49 10.78
CA ALA A 868 13.67 30.42 10.08
C ALA A 868 13.25 28.99 9.69
N TYR A 869 13.68 27.98 10.47
CA TYR A 869 13.45 26.54 10.24
C TYR A 869 12.70 25.91 11.42
N LYS A 870 11.62 26.58 11.84
CA LYS A 870 10.82 26.23 13.02
C LYS A 870 9.77 25.17 12.74
N ASP A 871 9.24 25.16 11.52
CA ASP A 871 8.16 24.29 11.08
C ASP A 871 8.55 23.60 9.77
N ALA A 872 8.03 22.41 9.58
CA ALA A 872 8.16 21.60 8.38
C ALA A 872 7.33 22.14 7.21
N ARG A 873 6.25 22.89 7.50
CA ARG A 873 5.32 23.43 6.51
C ARG A 873 6.01 24.47 5.63
N GLN A 874 5.60 24.52 4.37
CA GLN A 874 6.00 25.61 3.50
C GLN A 874 5.36 26.91 4.01
N PRO A 875 6.15 27.98 4.18
CA PRO A 875 5.63 29.26 4.64
C PRO A 875 4.74 29.84 3.56
N CYS A 876 3.45 30.00 3.88
CA CYS A 876 2.50 30.73 3.07
C CYS A 876 2.40 32.18 3.57
N VAL A 877 2.16 33.13 2.66
CA VAL A 877 1.93 34.56 2.94
C VAL A 877 0.65 34.78 3.77
N TRP A 878 -0.21 33.75 3.87
CA TRP A 878 -1.46 33.81 4.63
C TRP A 878 -1.33 33.13 6.00
N GLN A 879 -1.30 33.91 7.09
CA GLN A 879 -1.15 33.40 8.47
C GLN A 879 -2.02 34.19 9.47
N GLY A 880 -3.31 34.30 9.19
CA GLY A 880 -4.28 34.93 10.09
C GLY A 880 -4.60 34.07 11.31
N GLY A 881 -3.64 33.77 12.18
CA GLY A 881 -3.88 33.03 13.41
C GLY A 881 -2.60 32.87 14.20
N ASN A 882 -2.59 33.35 15.45
CA ASN A 882 -1.39 33.36 16.31
C ASN A 882 -0.86 31.97 16.69
N VAL A 883 -1.49 30.88 16.24
CA VAL A 883 -1.06 29.51 16.52
C VAL A 883 -1.30 28.65 15.27
N PRO A 884 -0.30 27.93 14.76
CA PRO A 884 -0.52 26.80 13.87
C PRO A 884 -1.61 25.87 14.42
N PHE A 885 -2.70 25.63 13.68
CA PHE A 885 -3.62 24.55 14.06
C PHE A 885 -2.82 23.25 14.11
N GLN A 886 -2.85 22.60 15.29
CA GLN A 886 -2.02 21.44 15.61
C GLN A 886 -2.31 20.30 14.62
N LEU A 887 -1.30 19.90 13.87
CA LEU A 887 -1.40 18.85 12.86
C LEU A 887 -0.75 17.56 13.36
N GLY A 888 -1.51 16.46 13.28
CA GLY A 888 -0.94 15.13 13.31
C GLY A 888 -0.24 14.80 11.99
N LEU A 889 0.41 13.64 11.94
CA LEU A 889 1.19 13.17 10.79
C LEU A 889 0.26 12.90 9.59
N CYS A 890 0.04 13.89 8.73
CA CYS A 890 -0.70 13.72 7.48
C CYS A 890 0.17 13.01 6.43
N ARG A 891 0.50 11.73 6.66
CA ARG A 891 1.19 10.89 5.69
C ARG A 891 0.21 10.48 4.60
N SER A 892 -0.05 11.36 3.63
CA SER A 892 -0.82 11.01 2.43
C SER A 892 -0.02 10.08 1.52
N ARG A 893 0.19 8.83 1.95
CA ARG A 893 0.76 7.76 1.13
C ARG A 893 -0.09 7.43 -0.08
N SER A 894 -1.36 7.85 -0.07
CA SER A 894 -2.31 7.64 -1.16
C SER A 894 -2.07 8.50 -2.39
N LYS A 895 -1.38 9.65 -2.28
CA LYS A 895 -1.17 10.56 -3.41
C LYS A 895 0.17 10.36 -4.14
N ASN A 896 1.20 9.84 -3.47
CA ASN A 896 2.56 9.87 -4.03
C ASN A 896 3.11 8.53 -4.51
N GLU A 897 2.47 7.38 -4.23
CA GLU A 897 2.94 6.00 -4.56
C GLU A 897 4.41 5.67 -4.19
N SER A 898 5.14 6.62 -3.63
CA SER A 898 6.56 6.59 -3.31
C SER A 898 6.71 6.88 -1.82
N HIS A 899 7.28 5.91 -1.11
CA HIS A 899 7.34 5.85 0.34
C HIS A 899 8.45 6.75 0.95
N THR A 900 9.18 7.52 0.14
CA THR A 900 10.51 8.01 0.50
C THR A 900 10.75 9.50 0.24
N GLY A 901 9.97 10.19 -0.58
CA GLY A 901 10.19 11.63 -0.80
C GLY A 901 9.60 12.50 0.30
N LEU A 902 10.45 13.12 1.14
CA LEU A 902 10.15 14.39 1.85
C LEU A 902 9.29 14.33 3.12
N LEU A 903 9.35 13.24 3.89
CA LEU A 903 8.63 13.14 5.16
C LEU A 903 9.03 14.22 6.20
N HIS A 904 10.18 14.91 6.07
CA HIS A 904 10.54 16.03 6.97
C HIS A 904 9.63 17.23 6.81
N ASN A 905 9.10 17.48 5.61
CA ASN A 905 8.24 18.63 5.31
C ASN A 905 6.79 18.43 5.82
N ILE A 906 6.47 17.24 6.32
CA ILE A 906 5.11 16.86 6.70
C ILE A 906 4.99 16.61 8.21
N ALA A 907 6.07 16.17 8.86
CA ALA A 907 6.03 15.77 10.26
C ALA A 907 6.38 16.94 11.22
N PRO A 908 5.71 17.05 12.38
CA PRO A 908 5.96 18.12 13.34
C PRO A 908 7.44 18.11 13.82
N PRO A 909 7.99 19.27 14.21
CA PRO A 909 9.36 19.39 14.68
C PRO A 909 9.57 18.57 15.96
N ASN A 910 10.62 17.74 15.97
CA ASN A 910 11.04 16.96 17.13
C ASN A 910 12.59 16.94 17.19
N PRO A 911 13.24 18.10 17.40
CA PRO A 911 14.71 18.19 17.37
C PRO A 911 15.33 17.39 18.52
N SER A 912 16.54 16.89 18.31
CA SER A 912 17.32 16.19 19.34
C SER A 912 18.69 16.85 19.52
N LYS A 913 18.82 17.66 20.58
CA LYS A 913 20.11 18.26 20.97
C LYS A 913 21.15 17.21 21.31
N TYR A 914 20.72 16.05 21.82
CA TYR A 914 21.59 14.94 22.12
C TYR A 914 22.26 14.35 20.87
N PHE A 915 21.48 14.04 19.83
CA PHE A 915 22.05 13.54 18.56
C PHE A 915 22.82 14.61 17.80
N GLN A 916 22.38 15.88 17.84
CA GLN A 916 23.16 17.01 17.32
C GLN A 916 24.56 17.06 17.94
N LYS A 917 24.66 16.98 19.29
CA LYS A 917 25.94 16.95 19.99
C LYS A 917 26.79 15.74 19.59
N LEU A 918 26.17 14.55 19.49
CA LEU A 918 26.89 13.33 19.11
C LEU A 918 27.44 13.38 17.67
N ILE A 919 26.68 13.98 16.75
CA ILE A 919 27.14 14.24 15.38
C ILE A 919 28.32 15.21 15.40
N GLY A 920 28.22 16.31 16.16
CA GLY A 920 29.30 17.27 16.33
C GLY A 920 30.58 16.64 16.89
N GLU A 921 30.47 15.92 18.02
CA GLU A 921 31.57 15.17 18.65
C GLU A 921 32.25 14.24 17.64
N LYS A 922 31.48 13.48 16.85
CA LYS A 922 32.06 12.52 15.90
C LYS A 922 32.80 13.18 14.73
N LEU A 923 32.30 14.32 14.24
CA LEU A 923 32.96 15.09 13.18
C LEU A 923 34.19 15.84 13.70
N ALA A 924 34.15 16.28 14.97
CA ALA A 924 35.28 16.91 15.63
C ALA A 924 36.45 15.94 15.84
N GLU A 925 36.17 14.69 16.24
CA GLU A 925 37.18 13.68 16.56
C GLU A 925 37.92 13.11 15.33
N ASP A 926 37.26 12.98 14.18
CA ASP A 926 37.74 12.20 13.03
C ASP A 926 37.81 13.09 11.78
N GLU A 927 38.93 13.80 11.63
CA GLU A 927 39.11 14.79 10.54
C GLU A 927 38.99 14.18 9.13
N PRO A 928 39.66 13.07 8.79
CA PRO A 928 39.55 12.49 7.43
C PRO A 928 38.11 12.09 7.11
N PHE A 929 37.40 11.54 8.10
CA PHE A 929 36.00 11.19 7.96
C PHE A 929 35.12 12.43 7.73
N ALA A 930 35.29 13.48 8.53
CA ALA A 930 34.55 14.74 8.41
C ALA A 930 34.78 15.41 7.06
N THR A 931 36.04 15.49 6.62
CA THR A 931 36.44 16.04 5.32
C THR A 931 35.81 15.27 4.16
N THR A 932 35.82 13.93 4.21
CA THR A 932 35.21 13.09 3.16
C THR A 932 33.69 13.28 3.10
N PHE A 933 33.02 13.29 4.25
CA PHE A 933 31.58 13.52 4.33
C PHE A 933 31.21 14.91 3.78
N LEU A 934 31.83 15.97 4.27
CA LEU A 934 31.56 17.35 3.84
C LEU A 934 31.85 17.58 2.36
N ASN A 935 32.94 17.03 1.83
CA ASN A 935 33.21 17.09 0.40
C ASN A 935 32.10 16.42 -0.42
N SER A 936 31.56 15.30 0.04
CA SER A 936 30.44 14.64 -0.63
C SER A 936 29.16 15.50 -0.57
N VAL A 937 28.85 16.14 0.57
CA VAL A 937 27.70 17.04 0.72
C VAL A 937 27.82 18.24 -0.23
N LEU A 938 28.98 18.91 -0.26
CA LEU A 938 29.21 20.09 -1.10
C LEU A 938 29.17 19.74 -2.60
N SER A 939 29.69 18.58 -2.98
CA SER A 939 29.65 18.11 -4.37
C SER A 939 28.21 17.78 -4.81
N GLN A 940 27.42 17.13 -3.96
CA GLN A 940 26.00 16.86 -4.25
C GLN A 940 25.16 18.15 -4.28
N LEU A 941 25.48 19.13 -3.42
CA LEU A 941 24.81 20.43 -3.42
C LEU A 941 25.07 21.18 -4.73
N ASN A 942 26.32 21.22 -5.17
CA ASN A 942 26.68 21.84 -6.43
C ASN A 942 25.98 21.18 -7.63
N TRP A 943 25.93 19.84 -7.66
CA TRP A 943 25.21 19.10 -8.69
C TRP A 943 23.71 19.40 -8.67
N ALA A 944 23.04 19.26 -7.52
CA ALA A 944 21.60 19.45 -7.40
C ALA A 944 21.19 20.88 -7.76
N PHE A 945 21.99 21.88 -7.35
CA PHE A 945 21.74 23.27 -7.68
C PHE A 945 21.97 23.57 -9.17
N SER A 946 23.02 23.00 -9.77
CA SER A 946 23.28 23.17 -11.21
C SER A 946 22.15 22.59 -12.06
N GLU A 947 21.70 21.37 -11.77
CA GLU A 947 20.56 20.74 -12.43
C GLU A 947 19.27 21.55 -12.23
N PHE A 948 19.04 22.07 -11.03
CA PHE A 948 17.90 22.95 -10.75
C PHE A 948 17.91 24.19 -11.66
N ILE A 949 19.04 24.90 -11.76
CA ILE A 949 19.15 26.08 -12.63
C ILE A 949 18.95 25.73 -14.11
N LEU A 950 19.52 24.62 -14.59
CA LEU A 950 19.32 24.17 -15.97
C LEU A 950 17.84 23.92 -16.28
N LEU A 951 17.11 23.26 -15.36
CA LEU A 951 15.67 23.03 -15.50
C LEU A 951 14.86 24.33 -15.50
N LEU A 952 15.21 25.31 -14.66
CA LEU A 952 14.57 26.63 -14.69
C LEU A 952 14.78 27.34 -16.03
N GLN A 953 16.00 27.30 -16.56
CA GLN A 953 16.34 27.89 -17.85
C GLN A 953 15.59 27.19 -18.98
N ASP A 954 15.47 25.87 -18.96
CA ASP A 954 14.70 25.10 -19.94
C ASP A 954 13.21 25.42 -19.89
N ILE A 955 12.61 25.54 -18.70
CA ILE A 955 11.21 25.94 -18.51
C ILE A 955 10.99 27.34 -19.09
N GLN A 956 11.86 28.30 -18.77
CA GLN A 956 11.78 29.67 -19.29
C GLN A 956 11.95 29.73 -20.81
N ASN A 957 12.98 29.08 -21.35
CA ASN A 957 13.24 29.03 -22.79
C ASN A 957 12.08 28.39 -23.57
N THR A 958 11.47 27.34 -23.01
CA THR A 958 10.32 26.67 -23.60
C THR A 958 9.09 27.58 -23.60
N ALA A 959 8.83 28.26 -22.47
CA ALA A 959 7.73 29.21 -22.35
C ALA A 959 7.85 30.40 -23.31
N LEU A 960 9.07 30.87 -23.57
CA LEU A 960 9.34 31.98 -24.49
C LEU A 960 9.27 31.57 -25.98
N ARG A 961 9.44 30.29 -26.31
CA ARG A 961 9.44 29.78 -27.69
C ARG A 961 8.06 29.39 -28.22
N GLN A 962 7.10 29.04 -27.36
CA GLN A 962 5.78 28.54 -27.80
C GLN A 962 4.64 29.25 -27.05
N GLU A 963 3.77 29.96 -27.76
CA GLU A 963 2.66 30.73 -27.16
C GLU A 963 1.58 29.87 -26.46
N ASN A 964 1.56 28.55 -26.69
CA ASN A 964 0.57 27.59 -26.13
C ASN A 964 1.20 26.30 -25.57
N THR A 965 2.33 26.39 -24.86
CA THR A 965 3.00 25.19 -24.31
C THR A 965 2.28 24.57 -23.12
N VAL A 966 1.98 23.28 -23.22
CA VAL A 966 1.67 22.41 -22.07
C VAL A 966 2.99 21.82 -21.60
N PHE A 967 3.43 22.18 -20.39
CA PHE A 967 4.65 21.61 -19.81
C PHE A 967 4.41 20.14 -19.44
N GLU A 968 5.42 19.29 -19.64
CA GLU A 968 5.36 17.92 -19.17
C GLU A 968 5.36 17.88 -17.63
N PRO A 969 4.33 17.32 -16.97
CA PRO A 969 4.26 17.27 -15.50
C PRO A 969 5.47 16.56 -14.86
N LYS A 970 6.09 15.63 -15.59
CA LYS A 970 7.31 14.94 -15.14
C LYS A 970 8.49 15.90 -15.00
N GLN A 971 8.68 16.80 -15.95
CA GLN A 971 9.79 17.78 -15.93
C GLN A 971 9.63 18.76 -14.77
N LEU A 972 8.42 19.28 -14.55
CA LEU A 972 8.11 20.17 -13.43
C LEU A 972 8.36 19.49 -12.07
N LYS A 973 7.97 18.22 -11.93
CA LYS A 973 8.25 17.44 -10.71
C LYS A 973 9.73 17.21 -10.47
N ILE A 974 10.53 16.96 -11.51
CA ILE A 974 11.99 16.83 -11.38
C ILE A 974 12.60 18.16 -10.94
N CYS A 975 12.13 19.29 -11.50
CA CYS A 975 12.57 20.64 -11.08
C CYS A 975 12.28 20.89 -9.60
N SER A 976 11.04 20.62 -9.14
CA SER A 976 10.65 20.70 -7.73
C SER A 976 11.53 19.81 -6.83
N MET A 977 11.80 18.57 -7.26
CA MET A 977 12.68 17.65 -6.53
C MET A 977 14.12 18.18 -6.41
N CYS A 978 14.69 18.74 -7.49
CA CYS A 978 16.05 19.32 -7.45
C CYS A 978 16.13 20.54 -6.52
N PHE A 979 15.08 21.36 -6.49
CA PHE A 979 14.95 22.47 -5.54
C PHE A 979 14.95 21.97 -4.09
N GLU A 980 14.11 20.98 -3.77
CA GLU A 980 14.03 20.43 -2.42
C GLU A 980 15.33 19.74 -1.99
N LEU A 981 16.00 19.02 -2.90
CA LEU A 981 17.32 18.45 -2.64
C LEU A 981 18.34 19.54 -2.32
N THR A 982 18.39 20.62 -3.10
CA THR A 982 19.27 21.78 -2.88
C THR A 982 19.05 22.36 -1.49
N VAL A 983 17.81 22.70 -1.14
CA VAL A 983 17.47 23.25 0.18
C VAL A 983 17.84 22.26 1.30
N SER A 984 17.56 20.97 1.13
CA SER A 984 17.86 19.95 2.15
C SER A 984 19.36 19.81 2.43
N LEU A 985 20.20 19.95 1.40
CA LEU A 985 21.66 19.90 1.54
C LEU A 985 22.19 21.17 2.21
N MET A 986 21.62 22.34 1.89
CA MET A 986 21.94 23.60 2.56
C MET A 986 21.55 23.57 4.04
N ARG A 987 20.39 23.02 4.39
CA ARG A 987 19.98 22.83 5.80
C ARG A 987 20.88 21.84 6.55
N CYS A 988 21.39 20.82 5.86
CA CYS A 988 22.37 19.91 6.44
C CYS A 988 23.68 20.65 6.74
N LEU A 989 24.14 21.46 5.80
CA LEU A 989 25.34 22.29 5.98
C LEU A 989 25.18 23.32 7.11
N GLU A 990 24.03 23.99 7.20
CA GLU A 990 23.68 24.89 8.32
C GLU A 990 23.79 24.17 9.67
N MET A 991 23.21 22.97 9.78
CA MET A 991 23.29 22.15 10.98
C MET A 991 24.75 21.84 11.32
N ILE A 992 25.54 21.32 10.37
CA ILE A 992 26.94 20.92 10.64
C ILE A 992 27.79 22.10 11.10
N ILE A 993 27.66 23.27 10.45
CA ILE A 993 28.40 24.47 10.84
C ILE A 993 28.03 24.91 12.25
N THR A 994 26.75 24.79 12.62
CA THR A 994 26.27 25.17 13.95
C THR A 994 26.76 24.22 15.06
N ILE A 995 26.78 22.92 14.80
CA ILE A 995 27.10 21.90 15.83
C ILE A 995 28.58 21.53 15.91
N ALA A 996 29.36 21.80 14.85
CA ALA A 996 30.80 21.52 14.77
C ALA A 996 31.56 22.73 14.16
N PRO A 997 31.47 23.93 14.78
CA PRO A 997 32.05 25.16 14.23
C PRO A 997 33.57 25.09 14.06
N GLU A 998 34.27 24.30 14.88
CA GLU A 998 35.72 24.11 14.84
C GLU A 998 36.24 23.59 13.49
N ILE A 999 35.43 22.89 12.70
CA ILE A 999 35.82 22.43 11.36
C ILE A 999 36.11 23.62 10.43
N PHE A 1000 35.37 24.71 10.59
CA PHE A 1000 35.44 25.90 9.74
C PHE A 1000 36.31 27.00 10.37
N HIS A 1001 36.30 27.11 11.70
CA HIS A 1001 36.98 28.20 12.42
C HIS A 1001 38.46 27.88 12.72
N ASP A 1002 38.81 26.61 12.97
CA ASP A 1002 40.17 26.23 13.31
C ASP A 1002 41.06 26.17 12.06
N ALA A 1003 41.96 27.15 11.92
CA ALA A 1003 42.91 27.21 10.81
C ALA A 1003 44.00 26.14 10.88
N ALA A 1004 44.20 25.49 12.05
CA ALA A 1004 45.16 24.40 12.18
C ALA A 1004 44.64 23.08 11.58
N ARG A 1005 43.32 22.96 11.34
CA ARG A 1005 42.74 21.74 10.76
C ARG A 1005 43.06 21.61 9.27
N PRO A 1006 43.54 20.44 8.81
CA PRO A 1006 43.70 20.15 7.39
C PRO A 1006 42.41 20.42 6.62
N ASN A 1007 42.52 20.91 5.38
CA ASN A 1007 41.40 21.17 4.47
C ASN A 1007 40.33 22.19 4.94
N SER A 1008 40.45 22.76 6.15
CA SER A 1008 39.50 23.75 6.66
C SER A 1008 39.33 24.92 5.68
N ASP A 1009 40.44 25.43 5.10
CA ASP A 1009 40.42 26.53 4.13
C ASP A 1009 39.69 26.19 2.83
N LEU A 1010 39.92 24.97 2.34
CA LEU A 1010 39.31 24.49 1.12
C LEU A 1010 37.80 24.36 1.29
N ILE A 1011 37.37 23.74 2.39
CA ILE A 1011 35.95 23.55 2.70
C ILE A 1011 35.27 24.90 2.90
N LEU A 1012 35.86 25.80 3.70
CA LEU A 1012 35.34 27.14 3.94
C LEU A 1012 35.16 27.94 2.64
N THR A 1013 36.17 27.93 1.76
CA THR A 1013 36.12 28.63 0.47
C THR A 1013 34.99 28.08 -0.41
N ARG A 1014 34.84 26.75 -0.49
CA ARG A 1014 33.75 26.12 -1.27
C ARG A 1014 32.36 26.44 -0.71
N VAL A 1015 32.22 26.51 0.61
CA VAL A 1015 30.97 26.88 1.28
C VAL A 1015 30.58 28.31 0.92
N CYS A 1016 31.50 29.27 1.09
CA CYS A 1016 31.27 30.68 0.73
C CYS A 1016 30.91 30.84 -0.75
N GLN A 1017 31.66 30.19 -1.65
CA GLN A 1017 31.39 30.21 -3.09
C GLN A 1017 29.97 29.72 -3.42
N LEU A 1018 29.57 28.56 -2.90
CA LEU A 1018 28.25 27.98 -3.19
C LEU A 1018 27.11 28.85 -2.67
N ILE A 1019 27.22 29.40 -1.46
CA ILE A 1019 26.18 30.27 -0.89
C ILE A 1019 26.04 31.55 -1.69
N SER A 1020 27.15 32.19 -2.05
CA SER A 1020 27.17 33.40 -2.87
C SER A 1020 26.53 33.14 -4.25
N GLN A 1021 26.86 32.01 -4.88
CA GLN A 1021 26.26 31.61 -6.16
C GLN A 1021 24.76 31.34 -6.04
N VAL A 1022 24.32 30.65 -4.99
CA VAL A 1022 22.89 30.37 -4.76
C VAL A 1022 22.12 31.66 -4.59
N LEU A 1023 22.57 32.53 -3.69
CA LEU A 1023 21.95 33.84 -3.45
C LEU A 1023 21.88 34.65 -4.75
N SER A 1024 23.00 34.81 -5.46
CA SER A 1024 23.04 35.58 -6.72
C SER A 1024 22.03 35.11 -7.78
N ARG A 1025 21.76 33.79 -7.87
CA ARG A 1025 20.83 33.26 -8.89
C ARG A 1025 19.36 33.32 -8.50
N VAL A 1026 19.06 33.35 -7.20
CA VAL A 1026 17.66 33.41 -6.71
C VAL A 1026 17.21 34.84 -6.40
N THR A 1027 18.12 35.78 -6.13
CA THR A 1027 17.77 37.16 -5.73
C THR A 1027 17.94 38.22 -6.82
N VAL A 1028 18.39 37.88 -8.04
CA VAL A 1028 18.61 38.84 -9.14
C VAL A 1028 17.45 38.84 -10.16
N PRO A 1029 16.50 39.79 -10.07
CA PRO A 1029 15.54 40.08 -11.12
C PRO A 1029 16.09 40.89 -12.32
N PRO A 1030 15.58 40.69 -13.55
CA PRO A 1030 14.72 39.59 -13.98
C PRO A 1030 15.55 38.31 -14.19
N GLY A 1031 15.20 37.24 -13.46
CA GLY A 1031 15.91 35.96 -13.52
C GLY A 1031 14.97 34.79 -13.80
N CYS A 1032 15.53 33.67 -14.29
CA CYS A 1032 14.78 32.43 -14.55
C CYS A 1032 14.02 31.91 -13.32
N PHE A 1033 14.55 32.12 -12.11
CA PHE A 1033 13.88 31.76 -10.86
C PHE A 1033 12.59 32.57 -10.64
N GLN A 1034 12.65 33.89 -10.79
CA GLN A 1034 11.48 34.77 -10.63
C GLN A 1034 10.37 34.41 -11.63
N PHE A 1035 10.74 34.15 -12.89
CA PHE A 1035 9.81 33.72 -13.93
C PHE A 1035 9.02 32.46 -13.53
N VAL A 1036 9.68 31.48 -12.92
CA VAL A 1036 9.05 30.22 -12.51
C VAL A 1036 8.17 30.39 -11.28
N VAL A 1037 8.58 31.22 -10.31
CA VAL A 1037 7.75 31.59 -9.15
C VAL A 1037 6.45 32.27 -9.62
N ASP A 1038 6.56 33.21 -10.56
CA ASP A 1038 5.41 33.96 -11.10
C ASP A 1038 4.43 33.09 -11.90
N MET A 1039 4.89 31.96 -12.45
CA MET A 1039 4.04 31.01 -13.19
C MET A 1039 2.94 30.37 -12.33
N CYS A 1040 3.09 30.33 -11.01
CA CYS A 1040 2.11 29.78 -10.05
C CYS A 1040 1.60 28.36 -10.42
N SER A 1041 2.48 27.51 -10.96
CA SER A 1041 2.11 26.13 -11.33
C SER A 1041 1.94 25.25 -10.09
N ALA A 1042 0.85 24.49 -10.03
CA ALA A 1042 0.56 23.59 -8.91
C ALA A 1042 1.66 22.52 -8.68
N ASP A 1043 2.36 22.09 -9.74
CA ASP A 1043 3.47 21.13 -9.65
C ASP A 1043 4.76 21.74 -9.08
N LEU A 1044 4.83 23.08 -8.97
CA LEU A 1044 6.00 23.84 -8.49
C LEU A 1044 5.72 24.64 -7.22
N ASN A 1045 4.65 24.35 -6.49
CA ASN A 1045 4.27 25.06 -5.26
C ASN A 1045 5.41 25.16 -4.21
N ALA A 1046 6.34 24.21 -4.21
CA ALA A 1046 7.49 24.21 -3.30
C ALA A 1046 8.56 25.26 -3.66
N VAL A 1047 8.68 25.61 -4.94
CA VAL A 1047 9.74 26.46 -5.47
C VAL A 1047 9.41 27.91 -5.16
N THR A 1048 9.93 28.41 -4.04
CA THR A 1048 9.69 29.77 -3.54
C THR A 1048 10.97 30.40 -3.00
N HIS A 1049 11.01 31.73 -2.92
CA HIS A 1049 12.18 32.47 -2.40
C HIS A 1049 12.52 32.11 -0.95
N PHE A 1050 11.51 31.91 -0.10
CA PHE A 1050 11.71 31.74 1.34
C PHE A 1050 12.67 30.58 1.72
N PRO A 1051 12.40 29.31 1.36
CA PRO A 1051 13.17 28.18 1.90
C PRO A 1051 14.65 28.19 1.49
N ILE A 1052 14.96 28.66 0.28
CA ILE A 1052 16.33 28.73 -0.23
C ILE A 1052 17.11 29.92 0.36
N ILE A 1053 16.49 31.10 0.47
CA ILE A 1053 17.11 32.28 1.09
C ILE A 1053 17.29 32.06 2.60
N ALA A 1054 16.29 31.51 3.29
CA ALA A 1054 16.38 31.20 4.71
C ALA A 1054 17.50 30.20 5.01
N ALA A 1055 17.68 29.16 4.18
CA ALA A 1055 18.79 28.22 4.34
C ALA A 1055 20.16 28.90 4.11
N ALA A 1056 20.27 29.75 3.09
CA ALA A 1056 21.51 30.50 2.83
C ALA A 1056 21.87 31.44 4.00
N LEU A 1057 20.90 32.21 4.49
CA LEU A 1057 21.08 33.10 5.64
C LEU A 1057 21.42 32.33 6.91
N GLY A 1058 20.77 31.20 7.15
CA GLY A 1058 21.09 30.32 8.28
C GLY A 1058 22.54 29.86 8.27
N ILE A 1059 23.07 29.48 7.10
CA ILE A 1059 24.49 29.12 6.97
C ILE A 1059 25.40 30.32 7.26
N LEU A 1060 25.11 31.50 6.69
CA LEU A 1060 25.93 32.70 6.90
C LEU A 1060 25.93 33.14 8.38
N LEU A 1061 24.76 33.15 9.01
CA LEU A 1061 24.62 33.45 10.43
C LEU A 1061 25.36 32.42 11.29
N ALA A 1062 25.30 31.13 10.95
CA ALA A 1062 26.03 30.10 11.68
C ALA A 1062 27.56 30.24 11.54
N LEU A 1063 28.07 30.55 10.34
CA LEU A 1063 29.50 30.79 10.09
C LEU A 1063 30.03 32.02 10.82
N LEU A 1064 29.23 33.08 10.90
CA LEU A 1064 29.67 34.38 11.42
C LEU A 1064 29.22 34.65 12.86
N ARG A 1065 28.49 33.71 13.48
CA ARG A 1065 27.99 33.84 14.86
C ARG A 1065 29.09 34.24 15.86
N PRO A 1066 30.28 33.61 15.88
CA PRO A 1066 31.32 33.98 16.85
C PRO A 1066 31.82 35.41 16.66
N GLU A 1067 31.82 35.94 15.43
CA GLU A 1067 32.18 37.33 15.15
C GLU A 1067 31.08 38.29 15.59
N MET A 1068 29.81 37.97 15.28
CA MET A 1068 28.67 38.79 15.65
C MET A 1068 28.45 38.89 17.17
N GLU A 1069 28.80 37.86 17.94
CA GLU A 1069 28.66 37.83 19.40
C GLU A 1069 29.85 38.46 20.14
N ASN A 1070 31.08 38.26 19.66
CA ASN A 1070 32.30 38.65 20.39
C ASN A 1070 32.92 39.97 19.89
N ASP A 1071 32.61 40.42 18.68
CA ASP A 1071 33.28 41.58 18.06
C ASP A 1071 32.54 42.90 18.36
N LYS A 1072 32.72 43.40 19.59
CA LYS A 1072 32.19 44.71 19.99
C LYS A 1072 32.91 45.89 19.32
N ASN A 1073 34.09 45.67 18.72
CA ASN A 1073 34.91 46.68 18.02
C ASN A 1073 35.64 46.06 16.81
N PRO A 1074 35.11 46.19 15.58
CA PRO A 1074 35.63 45.54 14.39
C PRO A 1074 36.99 46.14 13.97
N SER A 1075 38.08 45.59 14.48
CA SER A 1075 39.44 46.07 14.19
C SER A 1075 40.21 45.23 13.17
N LYS A 1076 39.78 43.98 12.92
CA LYS A 1076 40.43 43.05 11.96
C LYS A 1076 39.42 42.28 11.13
N VAL A 1077 39.70 42.10 9.85
CA VAL A 1077 38.95 41.18 8.98
C VAL A 1077 39.40 39.75 9.27
N THR A 1078 38.47 38.91 9.72
CA THR A 1078 38.74 37.49 10.00
C THR A 1078 38.93 36.68 8.72
N ARG A 1079 39.42 35.45 8.89
CA ARG A 1079 39.57 34.47 7.80
C ARG A 1079 38.25 34.17 7.08
N ILE A 1080 37.16 33.98 7.85
CA ILE A 1080 35.82 33.65 7.32
C ILE A 1080 35.24 34.84 6.56
N THR A 1081 35.23 36.02 7.19
CA THR A 1081 34.75 37.24 6.55
C THR A 1081 35.54 37.57 5.28
N ARG A 1082 36.87 37.36 5.29
CA ARG A 1082 37.71 37.53 4.09
C ARG A 1082 37.32 36.55 2.98
N ALA A 1083 37.11 35.27 3.30
CA ALA A 1083 36.73 34.27 2.30
C ALA A 1083 35.38 34.59 1.63
N LEU A 1084 34.43 35.16 2.37
CA LEU A 1084 33.13 35.59 1.84
C LEU A 1084 33.23 36.87 1.00
N LEU A 1085 33.87 37.92 1.52
CA LEU A 1085 33.93 39.24 0.88
C LEU A 1085 34.84 39.29 -0.36
N THR A 1086 35.76 38.34 -0.51
CA THR A 1086 36.63 38.22 -1.68
C THR A 1086 36.05 37.33 -2.78
N ASP A 1087 34.88 36.71 -2.56
CA ASP A 1087 34.19 35.92 -3.57
C ASP A 1087 33.51 36.84 -4.62
N PRO A 1088 33.73 36.63 -5.93
CA PRO A 1088 33.19 37.51 -6.97
C PRO A 1088 31.66 37.42 -7.12
N SER A 1089 31.01 36.36 -6.63
CA SER A 1089 29.56 36.21 -6.70
C SER A 1089 28.84 36.87 -5.52
N PHE A 1090 29.59 37.31 -4.49
CA PHE A 1090 29.01 37.95 -3.31
C PHE A 1090 28.60 39.39 -3.58
N GLN A 1091 27.34 39.73 -3.30
CA GLN A 1091 26.79 41.08 -3.43
C GLN A 1091 25.89 41.40 -2.24
N PHE A 1092 26.05 42.58 -1.63
CA PHE A 1092 25.21 43.03 -0.50
C PHE A 1092 23.72 43.14 -0.87
N ALA A 1093 23.43 43.48 -2.13
CA ALA A 1093 22.07 43.54 -2.66
C ALA A 1093 21.31 42.21 -2.48
N ASN A 1094 22.01 41.06 -2.51
CA ASN A 1094 21.39 39.74 -2.34
C ASN A 1094 20.88 39.52 -0.90
N LEU A 1095 21.59 40.07 0.10
CA LEU A 1095 21.17 40.00 1.51
C LEU A 1095 20.07 41.03 1.81
N GLU A 1096 20.19 42.22 1.24
CA GLU A 1096 19.20 43.30 1.36
C GLU A 1096 17.85 42.93 0.72
N PHE A 1097 17.87 42.13 -0.36
CA PHE A 1097 16.67 41.57 -0.98
C PHE A 1097 15.81 40.79 0.03
N ALA A 1098 16.43 40.01 0.93
CA ALA A 1098 15.72 39.24 1.94
C ALA A 1098 14.94 40.12 2.95
N LEU A 1099 15.40 41.35 3.18
CA LEU A 1099 14.74 42.34 4.03
C LEU A 1099 13.67 43.15 3.28
N GLY A 1100 13.64 43.08 1.94
CA GLY A 1100 12.75 43.87 1.10
C GLY A 1100 13.21 45.31 0.88
N GLU A 1101 14.44 45.67 1.25
CA GLU A 1101 15.02 47.03 1.20
C GLU A 1101 16.38 47.02 0.47
N ILE A 1102 16.41 47.01 -0.87
CA ILE A 1102 17.68 47.07 -1.63
C ILE A 1102 18.24 48.50 -1.59
N LYS A 1103 19.37 48.69 -0.90
CA LYS A 1103 20.03 50.00 -0.72
C LYS A 1103 21.34 50.12 -1.50
N THR A 1104 21.94 49.00 -1.88
CA THR A 1104 23.22 48.94 -2.60
C THR A 1104 23.02 48.93 -4.12
N PRO A 1105 23.60 49.87 -4.90
CA PRO A 1105 23.46 49.90 -6.36
C PRO A 1105 24.28 48.77 -7.02
N ILE A 1106 23.66 47.99 -7.91
CA ILE A 1106 24.36 47.00 -8.75
C ILE A 1106 24.91 47.70 -9.99
N LEU A 1107 26.17 47.42 -10.34
CA LEU A 1107 26.82 47.87 -11.58
C LEU A 1107 26.19 47.19 -12.81
N GLN A 1108 25.00 47.63 -13.22
CA GLN A 1108 24.41 47.51 -14.56
C GLN A 1108 23.10 48.32 -14.62
N GLN A 1109 22.83 48.96 -15.76
CA GLN A 1109 21.90 50.08 -16.02
C GLN A 1109 20.38 49.87 -15.78
N ASN A 1110 19.95 49.19 -14.72
CA ASN A 1110 18.58 49.33 -14.20
C ASN A 1110 18.58 49.11 -12.68
N PRO A 1111 18.05 50.04 -11.87
CA PRO A 1111 17.91 49.79 -10.44
C PRO A 1111 16.98 48.60 -10.25
N LEU A 1112 17.45 47.60 -9.51
CA LEU A 1112 16.61 46.58 -8.91
C LEU A 1112 15.68 47.26 -7.91
N THR A 1113 14.61 47.88 -8.40
CA THR A 1113 13.54 48.30 -7.52
C THR A 1113 12.68 47.08 -7.21
N ASN A 1114 12.38 46.90 -5.93
CA ASN A 1114 11.33 46.00 -5.45
C ASN A 1114 9.93 46.58 -5.76
N ASP A 1115 9.85 47.48 -6.75
CA ASP A 1115 8.65 48.23 -7.10
C ASP A 1115 7.82 47.43 -8.09
N VAL A 1116 6.52 47.41 -7.83
CA VAL A 1116 5.50 46.86 -8.72
C VAL A 1116 5.63 47.54 -10.08
N ARG A 1117 6.12 46.82 -11.10
CA ARG A 1117 6.02 47.30 -12.48
C ARG A 1117 4.55 47.33 -12.87
N VAL A 1118 4.00 48.53 -13.00
CA VAL A 1118 2.68 48.74 -13.63
C VAL A 1118 2.82 48.37 -15.11
N PRO A 1119 1.95 47.51 -15.66
CA PRO A 1119 2.02 47.16 -17.08
C PRO A 1119 1.93 48.42 -17.95
N GLN A 1120 2.90 48.64 -18.85
CA GLN A 1120 2.75 49.67 -19.86
C GLN A 1120 1.71 49.22 -20.89
N PRO A 1121 0.76 50.09 -21.28
CA PRO A 1121 -0.25 49.74 -22.27
C PRO A 1121 0.37 49.68 -23.67
N THR A 1122 0.70 48.48 -24.15
CA THR A 1122 1.00 48.25 -25.57
C THR A 1122 -0.24 47.75 -26.31
N SER A 1123 -0.44 48.25 -27.53
CA SER A 1123 -1.66 48.21 -28.34
C SER A 1123 -2.06 46.86 -28.95
N SER A 1124 -1.71 45.72 -28.33
CA SER A 1124 -2.12 44.40 -28.80
C SER A 1124 -3.33 43.88 -27.99
N LYS A 1125 -4.45 43.68 -28.69
CA LYS A 1125 -5.69 43.11 -28.15
C LYS A 1125 -5.50 41.63 -27.77
N ARG A 1126 -4.91 41.36 -26.61
CA ARG A 1126 -5.05 40.18 -25.73
C ARG A 1126 -3.91 40.21 -24.70
N ILE A 1127 -4.16 40.82 -23.55
CA ILE A 1127 -3.23 40.77 -22.41
C ILE A 1127 -3.82 39.77 -21.40
N ARG A 1128 -3.07 38.69 -21.09
CA ARG A 1128 -3.15 38.05 -19.77
C ARG A 1128 -2.73 39.11 -18.78
N ALA A 1129 -3.58 39.48 -17.83
CA ALA A 1129 -3.16 40.36 -16.75
C ALA A 1129 -1.91 39.75 -16.10
N ASP A 1130 -0.77 40.42 -16.19
CA ASP A 1130 0.41 40.03 -15.42
C ASP A 1130 -0.01 40.05 -13.94
N PRO A 1131 0.15 38.94 -13.19
CA PRO A 1131 -0.10 38.97 -11.76
C PRO A 1131 0.83 40.01 -11.11
N PRO A 1132 0.38 40.74 -10.08
CA PRO A 1132 1.25 41.70 -9.39
C PRO A 1132 2.49 40.98 -8.87
N ILE A 1133 3.67 41.52 -9.18
CA ILE A 1133 4.96 41.02 -8.67
C ILE A 1133 4.89 41.09 -7.13
N ILE A 1134 4.85 39.93 -6.47
CA ILE A 1134 4.85 39.86 -5.01
C ILE A 1134 6.27 40.17 -4.55
N LYS A 1135 6.45 41.34 -3.94
CA LYS A 1135 7.67 41.72 -3.24
C LYS A 1135 7.97 40.68 -2.17
N PHE A 1136 9.15 40.04 -2.22
CA PHE A 1136 9.59 39.14 -1.16
C PHE A 1136 10.17 39.93 0.01
N THR A 1137 9.73 39.63 1.23
CA THR A 1137 10.38 40.04 2.48
C THR A 1137 10.16 38.99 3.56
N LEU A 1138 11.18 38.73 4.39
CA LEU A 1138 11.06 37.81 5.52
C LEU A 1138 9.99 38.25 6.54
N ASN A 1139 9.67 39.55 6.59
CA ASN A 1139 8.69 40.11 7.51
C ASN A 1139 7.25 39.63 7.23
N ASP A 1140 6.98 39.11 6.02
CA ASP A 1140 5.67 38.59 5.64
C ASP A 1140 5.39 37.18 6.21
N PHE A 1141 6.36 36.58 6.93
CA PHE A 1141 6.29 35.21 7.45
C PHE A 1141 6.47 35.10 8.98
N PRO A 1142 5.64 35.78 9.79
CA PRO A 1142 5.84 35.93 11.23
C PRO A 1142 5.75 34.62 12.04
N THR A 1143 5.16 33.55 11.51
CA THR A 1143 5.17 32.24 12.21
C THR A 1143 6.48 31.47 12.03
N HIS A 1144 7.28 31.81 11.01
CA HIS A 1144 8.53 31.10 10.70
C HIS A 1144 9.76 31.93 11.07
N VAL A 1145 9.67 33.27 10.96
CA VAL A 1145 10.75 34.21 11.28
C VAL A 1145 10.30 35.12 12.42
N SER A 1146 11.10 35.20 13.48
CA SER A 1146 10.90 36.16 14.57
C SER A 1146 11.50 37.52 14.23
N ASN A 1147 11.01 38.57 14.90
CA ASN A 1147 11.61 39.90 14.77
C ASN A 1147 13.09 39.94 15.20
N GLU A 1148 13.47 39.09 16.16
CA GLU A 1148 14.87 38.93 16.61
C GLU A 1148 15.76 38.36 15.50
N GLU A 1149 15.29 37.33 14.79
CA GLU A 1149 15.98 36.75 13.62
C GLU A 1149 16.12 37.76 12.47
N ILE A 1150 15.12 38.60 12.24
CA ILE A 1150 15.21 39.68 11.22
C ILE A 1150 16.30 40.69 11.62
N GLU A 1151 16.38 41.05 12.91
CA GLU A 1151 17.39 41.96 13.41
C GLU A 1151 18.80 41.36 13.37
N GLU A 1152 18.95 40.04 13.55
CA GLU A 1152 20.21 39.33 13.32
C GLU A 1152 20.72 39.50 11.88
N VAL A 1153 19.83 39.40 10.89
CA VAL A 1153 20.20 39.62 9.48
C VAL A 1153 20.62 41.08 9.25
N ARG A 1154 19.93 42.06 9.86
CA ARG A 1154 20.33 43.48 9.79
C ARG A 1154 21.72 43.70 10.38
N ARG A 1155 21.98 43.16 11.57
CA ARG A 1155 23.30 43.23 12.23
C ARG A 1155 24.40 42.56 11.41
N LEU A 1156 24.11 41.41 10.78
CA LEU A 1156 25.04 40.73 9.89
C LEU A 1156 25.45 41.62 8.70
N ILE A 1157 24.48 42.27 8.04
CA ILE A 1157 24.75 43.15 6.88
C ILE A 1157 25.59 44.36 7.31
N GLU A 1158 25.23 45.01 8.42
CA GLU A 1158 25.98 46.14 8.99
C GLU A 1158 27.43 45.75 9.30
N MET A 1159 27.63 44.63 9.99
CA MET A 1159 28.97 44.11 10.32
C MET A 1159 29.79 43.86 9.06
N LEU A 1160 29.23 43.17 8.05
CA LEU A 1160 29.93 42.87 6.81
C LEU A 1160 30.30 44.14 6.02
N LYS A 1161 29.44 45.18 6.02
CA LYS A 1161 29.75 46.48 5.40
C LYS A 1161 30.94 47.16 6.08
N VAL A 1162 30.98 47.15 7.41
CA VAL A 1162 32.13 47.68 8.18
C VAL A 1162 33.40 46.88 7.90
N LYS A 1163 33.31 45.55 7.78
CA LYS A 1163 34.49 44.72 7.45
C LYS A 1163 34.96 44.90 6.01
N GLN A 1164 34.05 45.21 5.07
CA GLN A 1164 34.42 45.54 3.69
C GLN A 1164 35.23 46.83 3.61
N SER A 1165 34.88 47.86 4.37
CA SER A 1165 35.67 49.12 4.42
C SER A 1165 37.04 48.95 5.07
N LEU A 1166 37.25 47.89 5.87
CA LEU A 1166 38.57 47.51 6.40
C LEU A 1166 39.39 46.66 5.42
N LEU A 1167 38.76 46.11 4.38
CA LEU A 1167 39.39 45.28 3.36
C LEU A 1167 39.98 46.13 2.20
N SER A 1168 39.51 47.38 2.06
CA SER A 1168 39.89 48.34 1.00
C SER A 1168 41.33 48.86 1.05
N ASP A 1169 42.22 48.25 1.82
CA ASP A 1169 43.69 48.46 1.76
C ASP A 1169 44.43 47.35 0.98
N ILE A 1170 43.74 46.36 0.39
CA ILE A 1170 44.36 45.35 -0.48
C ILE A 1170 43.70 45.37 -1.87
N THR A 1171 44.47 45.76 -2.87
CA THR A 1171 44.11 45.82 -4.29
C THR A 1171 43.53 44.49 -4.80
N LEU A 1172 42.29 44.52 -5.29
CA LEU A 1172 41.76 43.51 -6.21
C LEU A 1172 42.63 43.49 -7.48
N PRO A 1173 43.20 42.33 -7.90
CA PRO A 1173 43.96 42.25 -9.14
C PRO A 1173 43.08 42.59 -10.35
N SER A 1174 43.65 43.24 -11.38
CA SER A 1174 42.97 43.51 -12.66
C SER A 1174 42.44 42.19 -13.26
N GLU A 1175 41.28 42.20 -13.93
CA GLU A 1175 40.69 40.99 -14.54
C GLU A 1175 41.66 40.25 -15.48
N ASP A 1176 42.56 40.98 -16.14
CA ASP A 1176 43.59 40.42 -17.03
C ASP A 1176 44.72 39.68 -16.29
N SER A 1177 44.83 39.90 -14.98
CA SER A 1177 45.82 39.26 -14.12
C SER A 1177 45.27 38.04 -13.38
N LEU A 1178 43.99 37.70 -13.55
CA LEU A 1178 43.33 36.59 -12.88
C LEU A 1178 43.50 35.27 -13.64
N CYS A 1179 43.63 34.18 -12.88
CA CYS A 1179 43.75 32.82 -13.39
C CYS A 1179 42.52 32.45 -14.22
N PRO A 1180 42.66 32.05 -15.49
CA PRO A 1180 41.50 31.74 -16.34
C PRO A 1180 40.71 30.50 -15.92
N ILE A 1181 41.21 29.71 -14.95
CA ILE A 1181 40.54 28.50 -14.43
C ILE A 1181 39.60 28.84 -13.28
N CYS A 1182 40.04 29.69 -12.34
CA CYS A 1182 39.24 30.05 -11.16
C CYS A 1182 38.68 31.46 -11.19
N CYS A 1183 39.16 32.31 -12.11
CA CYS A 1183 38.79 33.73 -12.25
C CYS A 1183 38.86 34.53 -10.93
N ALA A 1184 39.64 34.06 -9.95
CA ALA A 1184 39.61 34.58 -8.58
C ALA A 1184 41.01 34.82 -7.98
N LYS A 1185 42.01 34.03 -8.38
CA LYS A 1185 43.40 34.19 -7.92
C LYS A 1185 44.28 34.72 -9.04
N PRO A 1186 45.29 35.54 -8.77
CA PRO A 1186 46.18 36.02 -9.82
C PRO A 1186 46.96 34.87 -10.48
N ILE A 1187 47.31 35.07 -11.75
CA ILE A 1187 48.19 34.20 -12.49
C ILE A 1187 49.55 34.18 -11.78
N ALA A 1188 50.00 32.99 -11.38
CA ALA A 1188 51.18 32.81 -10.55
C ALA A 1188 52.16 31.76 -11.10
N VAL A 1189 51.74 30.97 -12.10
CA VAL A 1189 52.54 29.86 -12.63
C VAL A 1189 52.35 29.69 -14.13
N MET A 1190 53.39 29.23 -14.80
CA MET A 1190 53.43 28.93 -16.24
C MET A 1190 53.78 27.46 -16.47
N PHE A 1191 53.12 26.83 -17.45
CA PHE A 1191 53.31 25.42 -17.77
C PHE A 1191 54.27 25.24 -18.94
N THR A 1192 55.29 24.41 -18.81
CA THR A 1192 56.25 24.10 -19.89
C THR A 1192 55.90 22.76 -20.55
N PRO A 1193 55.87 22.62 -21.90
CA PRO A 1193 56.29 23.60 -22.92
C PRO A 1193 55.20 24.54 -23.44
N CYS A 1194 53.92 24.34 -23.11
CA CYS A 1194 52.80 25.03 -23.76
C CYS A 1194 52.58 26.50 -23.35
N LYS A 1195 53.33 27.01 -22.36
CA LYS A 1195 53.31 28.38 -21.81
C LYS A 1195 51.96 28.89 -21.30
N HIS A 1196 50.92 28.06 -21.23
CA HIS A 1196 49.67 28.40 -20.57
C HIS A 1196 49.90 28.73 -19.10
N GLN A 1197 49.08 29.64 -18.57
CA GLN A 1197 49.25 30.18 -17.24
C GLN A 1197 48.01 29.93 -16.37
N SER A 1198 48.22 29.76 -15.07
CA SER A 1198 47.14 29.69 -14.09
C SER A 1198 47.63 30.18 -12.73
N CYS A 1199 46.77 30.16 -11.71
CA CYS A 1199 47.23 30.22 -10.32
C CYS A 1199 47.80 28.86 -9.88
N SER A 1200 48.67 28.88 -8.87
CA SER A 1200 49.32 27.68 -8.32
C SER A 1200 48.31 26.66 -7.79
N ASN A 1201 47.25 27.12 -7.10
CA ASN A 1201 46.23 26.23 -6.52
C ASN A 1201 45.48 25.41 -7.58
N CYS A 1202 45.02 26.04 -8.67
CA CYS A 1202 44.24 25.34 -9.70
C CYS A 1202 45.06 24.24 -10.37
N ILE A 1203 46.34 24.50 -10.68
CA ILE A 1203 47.16 23.50 -11.35
C ILE A 1203 47.60 22.38 -10.39
N LEU A 1204 47.93 22.69 -9.14
CA LEU A 1204 48.29 21.67 -8.16
C LEU A 1204 47.12 20.72 -7.87
N GLN A 1205 45.90 21.25 -7.78
CA GLN A 1205 44.69 20.44 -7.61
C GLN A 1205 44.38 19.59 -8.86
N HIS A 1206 44.59 20.11 -10.06
CA HIS A 1206 44.46 19.34 -11.30
C HIS A 1206 45.52 18.22 -11.41
N LEU A 1207 46.76 18.49 -11.01
CA LEU A 1207 47.86 17.52 -11.00
C LEU A 1207 47.63 16.32 -10.07
N MET A 1208 46.76 16.44 -9.05
CA MET A 1208 46.35 15.30 -8.23
C MET A 1208 45.62 14.22 -9.05
N ASN A 1209 44.95 14.61 -10.13
CA ASN A 1209 44.12 13.72 -10.96
C ASN A 1209 44.65 13.54 -12.39
N SER A 1210 45.41 14.51 -12.93
CA SER A 1210 45.84 14.49 -14.33
C SER A 1210 47.15 15.25 -14.59
N LYS A 1211 48.10 14.61 -15.28
CA LYS A 1211 49.45 15.17 -15.57
C LYS A 1211 49.53 16.02 -16.86
N VAL A 1212 48.38 16.32 -17.50
CA VAL A 1212 48.32 17.09 -18.76
C VAL A 1212 47.80 18.52 -18.56
N CYS A 1213 48.19 19.44 -19.43
CA CYS A 1213 47.75 20.83 -19.44
C CYS A 1213 46.23 20.91 -19.53
N PHE A 1214 45.62 21.74 -18.68
CA PHE A 1214 44.18 21.95 -18.64
C PHE A 1214 43.61 22.39 -20.01
N TYR A 1215 44.30 23.33 -20.67
CA TYR A 1215 43.89 24.00 -21.90
C TYR A 1215 44.13 23.18 -23.16
N CYS A 1216 45.38 22.77 -23.39
CA CYS A 1216 45.79 22.14 -24.66
C CYS A 1216 46.05 20.64 -24.54
N LYS A 1217 45.83 20.04 -23.36
CA LYS A 1217 46.04 18.61 -23.07
C LYS A 1217 47.47 18.09 -23.33
N THR A 1218 48.44 18.97 -23.55
CA THR A 1218 49.86 18.61 -23.70
C THR A 1218 50.43 18.18 -22.34
N LEU A 1219 51.27 17.14 -22.30
CA LEU A 1219 51.91 16.67 -21.07
C LEU A 1219 52.80 17.75 -20.45
N ILE A 1220 52.61 18.03 -19.16
CA ILE A 1220 53.35 19.09 -18.45
C ILE A 1220 54.73 18.56 -18.05
N LYS A 1221 55.80 19.28 -18.45
CA LYS A 1221 57.20 18.98 -18.12
C LYS A 1221 57.60 19.59 -16.79
N THR A 1222 57.47 20.91 -16.70
CA THR A 1222 57.73 21.71 -15.49
C THR A 1222 56.63 22.74 -15.30
N ILE A 1223 56.40 23.13 -14.04
CA ILE A 1223 55.60 24.29 -13.67
C ILE A 1223 56.52 25.27 -12.97
N GLU A 1224 56.62 26.47 -13.50
CA GLU A 1224 57.53 27.51 -13.06
C GLU A 1224 56.76 28.76 -12.62
N THR A 1225 57.22 29.44 -11.56
CA THR A 1225 56.78 30.81 -11.25
C THR A 1225 57.36 31.80 -12.27
N PRO A 1226 56.79 33.02 -12.39
CA PRO A 1226 57.37 34.10 -13.18
C PRO A 1226 58.83 34.41 -12.83
N ASP A 1227 59.24 34.14 -11.59
CA ASP A 1227 60.61 34.33 -11.09
C ASP A 1227 61.57 33.18 -11.44
N GLY A 1228 61.10 32.16 -12.18
CA GLY A 1228 61.89 31.01 -12.63
C GLY A 1228 61.99 29.86 -11.62
N THR A 1229 61.26 29.92 -10.50
CA THR A 1229 61.28 28.86 -9.48
C THR A 1229 60.41 27.68 -9.94
N VAL A 1230 60.99 26.49 -10.00
CA VAL A 1230 60.27 25.26 -10.38
C VAL A 1230 59.45 24.76 -9.19
N ILE A 1231 58.11 24.77 -9.32
CA ILE A 1231 57.16 24.27 -8.31
C ILE A 1231 56.91 22.77 -8.48
N TYR A 1232 56.91 22.28 -9.71
CA TYR A 1232 56.67 20.89 -10.04
C TYR A 1232 57.50 20.48 -11.24
N GLN A 1233 58.17 19.34 -11.14
CA GLN A 1233 58.93 18.73 -12.22
C GLN A 1233 58.45 17.29 -12.39
N ASN A 1234 57.98 16.97 -13.59
CA ASN A 1234 57.48 15.64 -13.90
C ASN A 1234 58.67 14.71 -14.16
N THR A 1235 59.01 13.86 -13.17
CA THR A 1235 60.13 12.90 -13.25
C THR A 1235 59.97 11.86 -14.36
N ASP A 1236 58.73 11.60 -14.80
CA ASP A 1236 58.42 10.61 -15.84
C ASP A 1236 58.66 11.17 -17.27
N TYR A 1237 58.92 12.47 -17.41
CA TYR A 1237 59.13 13.11 -18.71
C TYR A 1237 60.42 12.64 -19.42
N LEU A 1238 61.35 12.00 -18.69
CA LEU A 1238 62.61 11.46 -19.22
C LEU A 1238 62.51 10.02 -19.76
N GLN A 1239 61.32 9.41 -19.81
CA GLN A 1239 61.12 8.05 -20.32
C GLN A 1239 60.28 7.98 -21.61
N ALA A 1240 60.41 8.97 -22.50
CA ALA A 1240 59.93 8.86 -23.87
C ALA A 1240 61.12 8.67 -24.82
N PRO A 1241 61.36 7.46 -25.38
CA PRO A 1241 62.40 7.27 -26.37
C PRO A 1241 62.04 8.03 -27.65
N SER A 1242 62.99 8.79 -28.16
CA SER A 1242 62.99 9.39 -29.50
C SER A 1242 62.86 8.28 -30.54
N ILE A 1243 61.76 8.28 -31.30
CA ILE A 1243 61.57 7.39 -32.44
C ILE A 1243 61.03 8.23 -33.62
N PHE A 1244 61.89 8.35 -34.65
CA PHE A 1244 61.75 8.94 -36.00
C PHE A 1244 61.71 10.50 -36.08
N GLU A 1245 62.58 11.23 -36.77
CA GLU A 1245 63.34 11.00 -38.03
C GLU A 1245 62.53 10.29 -39.12
N VAL A 1246 61.67 11.03 -39.84
CA VAL A 1246 61.71 11.32 -41.30
C VAL A 1246 60.81 12.52 -41.56
#